data_AF-A0A939L346-F1
#
_entry.id   AF-A0A939L346-F1
#
_cell.length_a   1.000
_cell.length_b   1.000
_cell.length_c   1.000
_cell.angle_alpha   90.00
_cell.angle_beta   90.00
_cell.angle_gamma   90.00
#
_symmetry.space_group_name_H-M   'P 1'
#
loop_
_entity.id
_entity.type
_entity.pdbx_description
1 polymer ?
#
loop_
_entity_poly.entity_id
_entity_poly.type
_entity_poly.pdbx_seq_one_letter_code
_entity_poly.pdbx_strand_id
1 'polypeptide(L)'
;LPPAPETAGTSPLDPRDVLLVTGGGKGITAECALAIAQDSGASLALIGRADPAADAELAANLARMDAAGLRYRYERADVTDGEQVAAAVDRLESALGPVTAVLHGAGRNEPAALGALTAEDFERTLAPKIDGLEAVLAAVEPERLKLLITFGSIIGRAGLRGEAHYATANDWMTERTLRFQQEHPQARALALEWSVWSGAGMGERLGVVEALIREGITPISTEHGIQVLREVLADPTAGPVLVVSGRSGGLPTLTTVQRELPLTRFVERVVAHYPDIELITEAELTEGSDPYLTDHQLAEGLLFPAVLGMEAMAQVATAVSGHRGAPRLEDVEFNRPVVVRPGGSTTIRIAALVRGPGLVDVVLRTEDTGFAADHFRATLRYPKPEVPDSAAPIDLGLPPVPVDPMAELYGSMLFQGKRFQRLLQYRRASARHALAEISTTSPAPWFAAFLPQDQLLADPGTRDAMMHAIQCCVPDATLLPQGVERLWLADRADQDSEYVVLDARERSQDGNTYVYDLDVRTPSGTVVERWEGLTLVAVQRRDGAGPWAPAMLGSYLERGLERVLGGSRAVVVEPETDDTADRQRRDRTETAVGRALGRAVTLLHRPDGKPELAPEPGLEGRTVSASHGAGMTLATVGRGRLACDVESVRERSAQDWDDLLGAAQLAVRDLLVAESGEGPALAGTRVWSALECLRKAGATSQALTVDRVHPDGWTVLSAGDARIATWVTTVNDRTEPVVFAVLAGKEG
;
A
#
# COMPACT_ATOMS: atom_id res chain seq x y z
N LEU A 1 -7.31 18.98 14.50
CA LEU A 1 -7.75 20.16 13.71
C LEU A 1 -8.02 19.67 12.30
N PRO A 2 -8.95 20.27 11.52
CA PRO A 2 -8.91 20.07 10.08
C PRO A 2 -7.50 20.44 9.57
N PRO A 3 -7.04 19.81 8.48
CA PRO A 3 -5.71 20.07 7.97
C PRO A 3 -5.54 21.55 7.62
N ALA A 4 -4.47 22.16 8.14
CA ALA A 4 -4.21 23.58 7.98
C ALA A 4 -4.10 23.96 6.48
N PRO A 5 -4.56 25.15 6.08
CA PRO A 5 -4.28 25.68 4.74
C PRO A 5 -2.76 25.75 4.49
N GLU A 6 -2.32 25.56 3.24
CA GLU A 6 -0.91 25.45 2.81
C GLU A 6 -0.01 26.67 3.13
N THR A 7 -0.56 27.73 3.71
CA THR A 7 0.21 28.83 4.28
C THR A 7 0.43 28.56 5.76
N ALA A 8 1.55 27.92 6.10
CA ALA A 8 2.03 27.92 7.48
C ALA A 8 2.19 29.38 7.94
N GLY A 9 1.26 29.87 8.75
CA GLY A 9 1.37 31.17 9.38
C GLY A 9 2.65 31.22 10.22
N THR A 10 3.35 32.34 10.18
CA THR A 10 4.47 32.59 11.10
C THR A 10 3.94 32.72 12.53
N SER A 11 4.79 32.43 13.53
CA SER A 11 4.47 32.69 14.94
C SER A 11 3.94 34.13 15.12
N PRO A 12 2.94 34.34 16.00
CA PRO A 12 2.44 35.69 16.29
C PRO A 12 3.45 36.57 17.03
N LEU A 13 4.55 35.99 17.51
CA LEU A 13 5.63 36.67 18.21
C LEU A 13 6.91 36.69 17.36
N ASP A 14 7.76 37.69 17.61
CA ASP A 14 9.06 37.86 16.98
C ASP A 14 10.17 38.14 18.02
N PRO A 15 11.47 38.23 17.64
CA PRO A 15 12.56 38.41 18.60
C PRO A 15 12.53 39.69 19.44
N ARG A 16 11.65 40.65 19.13
CA ARG A 16 11.44 41.88 19.91
C ARG A 16 10.42 41.68 21.04
N ASP A 17 9.69 40.57 21.03
CA ASP A 17 8.64 40.28 21.99
C ASP A 17 9.19 39.66 23.28
N VAL A 18 8.48 39.92 24.37
CA VAL A 18 8.73 39.32 25.68
C VAL A 18 7.48 38.57 26.10
N LEU A 19 7.61 37.25 26.25
CA LEU A 19 6.56 36.34 26.69
C LEU A 19 6.67 36.14 28.21
N LEU A 20 5.73 36.71 28.96
CA LEU A 20 5.56 36.48 30.39
C LEU A 20 4.82 35.18 30.65
N VAL A 21 5.42 34.27 31.40
CA VAL A 21 4.89 32.92 31.65
C VAL A 21 4.72 32.68 33.14
N THR A 22 3.48 32.43 33.57
CA THR A 22 3.20 31.99 34.94
C THR A 22 3.17 30.49 35.04
N GLY A 23 3.73 29.93 36.11
CA GLY A 23 3.87 28.47 36.21
C GLY A 23 4.85 27.88 35.18
N GLY A 24 5.60 28.74 34.47
CA GLY A 24 6.52 28.37 33.38
C GLY A 24 7.83 27.72 33.81
N GLY A 25 8.01 27.46 35.10
CA GLY A 25 9.21 26.80 35.61
C GLY A 25 9.23 25.28 35.41
N LYS A 26 8.05 24.66 35.22
CA LYS A 26 7.88 23.19 35.24
C LYS A 26 6.74 22.70 34.35
N GLY A 27 6.74 21.40 34.07
CA GLY A 27 5.66 20.71 33.36
C GLY A 27 5.34 21.31 31.99
N ILE A 28 4.09 21.09 31.53
CA ILE A 28 3.63 21.42 30.18
C ILE A 28 3.80 22.91 29.84
N THR A 29 3.56 23.80 30.80
CA THR A 29 3.72 25.24 30.61
C THR A 29 5.15 25.61 30.25
N ALA A 30 6.14 24.99 30.90
CA ALA A 30 7.56 25.21 30.59
C ALA A 30 7.92 24.68 29.19
N GLU A 31 7.42 23.49 28.83
CA GLU A 31 7.65 22.88 27.51
C GLU A 31 7.08 23.75 26.38
N CYS A 32 5.84 24.24 26.56
CA CYS A 32 5.19 25.12 25.60
C CYS A 32 5.90 26.49 25.50
N ALA A 33 6.31 27.08 26.63
CA ALA A 33 7.04 28.34 26.64
C ALA A 33 8.40 28.22 25.93
N LEU A 34 9.14 27.14 26.18
CA LEU A 34 10.39 26.83 25.50
C LEU A 34 10.17 26.73 23.99
N ALA A 35 9.17 25.98 23.53
CA ALA A 35 8.87 25.83 22.11
C ALA A 35 8.48 27.17 21.45
N ILE A 36 7.60 27.96 22.06
CA ILE A 36 7.21 29.27 21.53
C ILE A 36 8.44 30.17 21.37
N ALA A 37 9.33 30.22 22.36
CA ALA A 37 10.53 31.05 22.32
C ALA A 37 11.54 30.57 21.27
N GLN A 38 11.71 29.25 21.11
CA GLN A 38 12.55 28.69 20.04
C GLN A 38 12.03 29.05 18.65
N ASP A 39 10.71 28.98 18.44
CA ASP A 39 10.10 29.21 17.14
C ASP A 39 10.06 30.70 16.75
N SER A 40 9.90 31.59 17.75
CA SER A 40 9.76 33.05 17.54
C SER A 40 11.03 33.86 17.78
N GLY A 41 11.96 33.35 18.57
CA GLY A 41 13.08 34.10 19.13
C GLY A 41 12.69 35.07 20.26
N ALA A 42 11.44 35.05 20.73
CA ALA A 42 10.98 35.91 21.82
C ALA A 42 11.72 35.63 23.14
N SER A 43 11.87 36.66 23.97
CA SER A 43 12.47 36.51 25.30
C SER A 43 11.46 35.92 26.30
N LEU A 44 11.94 35.09 27.23
CA LEU A 44 11.09 34.45 28.25
C LEU A 44 11.21 35.14 29.61
N ALA A 45 10.10 35.72 30.07
CA ALA A 45 9.95 36.24 31.42
C ALA A 45 9.18 35.23 32.27
N LEU A 46 9.84 34.51 33.18
CA LEU A 46 9.23 33.38 33.90
C LEU A 46 8.93 33.76 35.35
N ILE A 47 7.71 33.48 35.81
CA ILE A 47 7.30 33.66 37.21
C ILE A 47 6.89 32.33 37.85
N GLY A 48 7.40 32.06 39.04
CA GLY A 48 6.94 30.95 39.87
C GLY A 48 7.39 31.02 41.33
N ARG A 49 6.91 30.07 42.15
CA ARG A 49 7.15 30.06 43.60
C ARG A 49 8.43 29.31 44.03
N ALA A 50 8.88 28.40 43.17
CA ALA A 50 10.01 27.51 43.46
C ALA A 50 11.34 28.27 43.48
N ASP A 51 12.28 27.75 44.25
CA ASP A 51 13.66 28.23 44.23
C ASP A 51 14.48 27.33 43.31
N PRO A 52 15.10 27.85 42.22
CA PRO A 52 15.92 27.02 41.33
C PRO A 52 17.09 26.34 42.06
N ALA A 53 17.56 26.86 43.19
CA ALA A 53 18.60 26.20 43.99
C ALA A 53 18.11 24.95 44.75
N ALA A 54 16.80 24.87 45.02
CA ALA A 54 16.19 23.78 45.77
C ALA A 54 15.34 22.85 44.88
N ASP A 55 15.21 23.16 43.59
CA ASP A 55 14.28 22.51 42.69
C ASP A 55 14.97 22.04 41.40
N ALA A 56 15.30 20.75 41.37
CA ALA A 56 16.08 20.15 40.29
C ALA A 56 15.37 20.20 38.93
N GLU A 57 14.04 20.10 38.88
CA GLU A 57 13.26 20.15 37.64
C GLU A 57 13.30 21.57 37.06
N LEU A 58 13.10 22.59 37.91
CA LEU A 58 13.22 23.98 37.49
C LEU A 58 14.64 24.27 37.00
N ALA A 59 15.67 23.89 37.77
CA ALA A 59 17.05 24.10 37.38
C ALA A 59 17.40 23.46 36.02
N ALA A 60 16.92 22.24 35.78
CA ALA A 60 17.10 21.54 34.51
C ALA A 60 16.40 22.26 33.34
N ASN A 61 15.19 22.77 33.53
CA ASN A 61 14.47 23.51 32.50
C ASN A 61 15.14 24.85 32.17
N LEU A 62 15.63 25.58 33.18
CA LEU A 62 16.40 26.80 32.94
C LEU A 62 17.70 26.49 32.18
N ALA A 63 18.40 25.41 32.53
CA ALA A 63 19.59 24.97 31.79
C ALA A 63 19.28 24.57 30.33
N ARG A 64 18.10 24.00 30.05
CA ARG A 64 17.65 23.73 28.68
C ARG A 64 17.41 25.01 27.89
N MET A 65 16.83 26.03 28.51
CA MET A 65 16.65 27.35 27.87
C MET A 65 17.98 28.02 27.57
N ASP A 66 18.95 27.92 28.49
CA ASP A 66 20.32 28.41 28.29
C ASP A 66 21.04 27.67 27.16
N ALA A 67 20.96 26.34 27.14
CA ALA A 67 21.53 25.51 26.07
C ALA A 67 20.89 25.77 24.70
N ALA A 68 19.63 26.17 24.66
CA ALA A 68 18.93 26.60 23.45
C ALA A 68 19.28 28.03 23.00
N GLY A 69 20.12 28.75 23.76
CA GLY A 69 20.52 30.12 23.45
C GLY A 69 19.40 31.15 23.62
N LEU A 70 18.37 30.82 24.40
CA LEU A 70 17.23 31.71 24.61
C LEU A 70 17.58 32.81 25.62
N ARG A 71 17.06 34.03 25.36
CA ARG A 71 17.10 35.10 26.36
C ARG A 71 15.96 34.90 27.34
N TYR A 72 16.27 34.56 28.59
CA TYR A 72 15.25 34.36 29.62
C TYR A 72 15.65 34.96 30.97
N ARG A 73 14.64 35.20 31.83
CA ARG A 73 14.84 35.50 33.24
C ARG A 73 13.73 34.89 34.09
N TYR A 74 14.13 34.31 35.23
CA TYR A 74 13.21 33.78 36.22
C TYR A 74 13.13 34.70 37.43
N GLU A 75 11.92 35.08 37.83
CA GLU A 75 11.66 35.80 39.07
C GLU A 75 10.75 34.98 39.98
N ARG A 76 11.12 34.93 41.27
CA ARG A 76 10.34 34.21 42.27
C ARG A 76 9.23 35.10 42.81
N ALA A 77 7.98 34.68 42.63
CA ALA A 77 6.79 35.35 43.17
C ALA A 77 5.63 34.34 43.29
N ASP A 78 4.74 34.57 44.26
CA ASP A 78 3.41 33.95 44.23
C ASP A 78 2.49 34.76 43.32
N VAL A 79 1.87 34.11 42.34
CA VAL A 79 0.99 34.79 41.39
C VAL A 79 -0.28 35.32 42.06
N THR A 80 -0.66 34.77 43.22
CA THR A 80 -1.82 35.24 43.97
C THR A 80 -1.52 36.48 44.83
N ASP A 81 -0.29 36.95 44.85
CA ASP A 81 0.15 38.15 45.55
C ASP A 81 0.47 39.26 44.54
N GLY A 82 -0.46 40.22 44.39
CA GLY A 82 -0.35 41.28 43.40
C GLY A 82 0.89 42.18 43.58
N GLU A 83 1.36 42.39 44.81
CA GLU A 83 2.56 43.20 45.06
C GLU A 83 3.83 42.45 44.62
N GLN A 84 3.89 41.14 44.90
CA GLN A 84 5.00 40.30 44.43
C GLN A 84 5.03 40.20 42.91
N VAL A 85 3.86 40.05 42.27
CA VAL A 85 3.74 40.00 40.81
C VAL A 85 4.20 41.32 40.18
N ALA A 86 3.69 42.46 40.66
CA ALA A 86 4.09 43.78 40.15
C ALA A 86 5.62 43.98 40.25
N ALA A 87 6.19 43.71 41.43
CA ALA A 87 7.62 43.85 41.64
C ALA A 87 8.46 42.88 40.77
N ALA A 88 7.96 41.66 40.51
CA ALA A 88 8.61 40.70 39.63
C ALA A 88 8.55 41.16 38.16
N VAL A 89 7.39 41.63 37.69
CA VAL A 89 7.20 42.14 36.34
C VAL A 89 8.09 43.36 36.08
N ASP A 90 8.17 44.32 37.01
CA ASP A 90 9.08 45.47 36.89
C ASP A 90 10.54 45.07 36.66
N ARG A 91 11.02 44.05 37.39
CA ARG A 91 12.39 43.51 37.24
C ARG A 91 12.56 42.76 35.92
N LEU A 92 11.54 42.03 35.49
CA LEU A 92 11.54 41.32 34.20
C LEU A 92 11.57 42.31 33.05
N GLU A 93 10.74 43.35 33.06
CA GLU A 93 10.70 44.37 32.02
C GLU A 93 12.00 45.18 31.96
N SER A 94 12.58 45.50 33.12
CA SER A 94 13.89 46.16 33.20
C SER A 94 15.01 45.31 32.56
N ALA A 95 14.93 43.98 32.64
CA ALA A 95 15.94 43.07 32.14
C ALA A 95 15.72 42.63 30.68
N LEU A 96 14.47 42.46 30.26
CA LEU A 96 14.10 41.83 28.99
C LEU A 96 13.49 42.80 27.98
N GLY A 97 12.90 43.91 28.45
CA GLY A 97 12.04 44.79 27.67
C GLY A 97 10.56 44.61 28.05
N PRO A 98 9.67 45.47 27.53
CA PRO A 98 8.25 45.46 27.90
C PRO A 98 7.59 44.13 27.54
N VAL A 99 6.68 43.65 28.40
CA VAL A 99 5.89 42.44 28.14
C VAL A 99 4.91 42.71 27.00
N THR A 100 4.94 41.84 25.98
CA THR A 100 4.04 41.94 24.82
C THR A 100 3.17 40.68 24.64
N ALA A 101 3.44 39.62 25.40
CA ALA A 101 2.61 38.44 25.43
C ALA A 101 2.57 37.80 26.82
N VAL A 102 1.47 37.14 27.15
CA VAL A 102 1.29 36.41 28.41
C VAL A 102 0.87 34.97 28.13
N LEU A 103 1.51 34.00 28.78
CA LEU A 103 1.07 32.62 28.88
C LEU A 103 0.81 32.28 30.34
N HIS A 104 -0.47 32.19 30.72
CA HIS A 104 -0.88 31.88 32.07
C HIS A 104 -1.11 30.38 32.24
N GLY A 105 -0.14 29.69 32.85
CA GLY A 105 -0.18 28.27 33.16
C GLY A 105 -0.23 27.94 34.65
N ALA A 106 -0.23 28.95 35.52
CA ALA A 106 -0.27 28.74 36.95
C ALA A 106 -1.59 28.07 37.39
N GLY A 107 -1.45 27.03 38.20
CA GLY A 107 -2.60 26.30 38.73
C GLY A 107 -2.17 25.14 39.61
N ARG A 108 -3.15 24.60 40.33
CA ARG A 108 -3.04 23.36 41.10
C ARG A 108 -4.27 22.51 40.88
N ASN A 109 -4.12 21.22 41.07
CA ASN A 109 -5.23 20.30 41.07
C ASN A 109 -5.10 19.34 42.27
N GLU A 110 -6.10 19.37 43.14
CA GLU A 110 -6.24 18.56 44.35
C GLU A 110 -7.68 18.00 44.37
N PRO A 111 -7.94 16.85 43.74
CA PRO A 111 -9.30 16.31 43.60
C PRO A 111 -9.91 15.96 44.97
N ALA A 112 -11.17 16.34 45.20
CA ALA A 112 -11.92 16.04 46.40
C ALA A 112 -13.43 15.94 46.12
N ALA A 113 -14.12 15.05 46.86
CA ALA A 113 -15.56 14.90 46.72
C ALA A 113 -16.29 16.21 47.08
N LEU A 114 -17.34 16.57 46.34
CA LEU A 114 -18.06 17.84 46.53
C LEU A 114 -18.53 18.06 47.98
N GLY A 115 -19.00 17.01 48.65
CA GLY A 115 -19.45 17.09 50.05
C GLY A 115 -18.33 17.25 51.09
N ALA A 116 -17.07 17.11 50.69
CA ALA A 116 -15.89 17.30 51.54
C ALA A 116 -15.16 18.63 51.28
N LEU A 117 -15.56 19.38 50.25
CA LEU A 117 -14.94 20.65 49.91
C LEU A 117 -15.35 21.75 50.90
N THR A 118 -14.36 22.49 51.38
CA THR A 118 -14.57 23.72 52.16
C THR A 118 -14.48 24.96 51.26
N ALA A 119 -14.91 26.12 51.77
CA ALA A 119 -14.71 27.40 51.07
C ALA A 119 -13.22 27.70 50.82
N GLU A 120 -12.36 27.37 51.79
CA GLU A 120 -10.91 27.52 51.68
C GLU A 120 -10.33 26.65 50.55
N ASP A 121 -10.87 25.44 50.32
CA ASP A 121 -10.43 24.59 49.21
C ASP A 121 -10.79 25.18 47.85
N PHE A 122 -11.96 25.83 47.75
CA PHE A 122 -12.34 26.59 46.55
C PHE A 122 -11.40 27.78 46.34
N GLU A 123 -11.26 28.65 47.33
CA GLU A 123 -10.38 29.81 47.27
C GLU A 123 -8.95 29.42 46.86
N ARG A 124 -8.40 28.38 47.50
CA ARG A 124 -7.04 27.89 47.23
C ARG A 124 -6.86 27.36 45.80
N THR A 125 -7.89 26.79 45.19
CA THR A 125 -7.85 26.26 43.81
C THR A 125 -8.11 27.34 42.76
N LEU A 126 -9.01 28.27 43.04
CA LEU A 126 -9.34 29.38 42.13
C LEU A 126 -8.24 30.43 42.07
N ALA A 127 -7.65 30.79 43.22
CA ALA A 127 -6.71 31.91 43.35
C ALA A 127 -5.60 31.94 42.28
N PRO A 128 -4.82 30.86 42.01
CA PRO A 128 -3.76 30.94 41.00
C PRO A 128 -4.27 31.10 39.56
N LYS A 129 -5.52 30.70 39.26
CA LYS A 129 -6.11 30.80 37.91
C LYS A 129 -6.85 32.10 37.68
N ILE A 130 -7.54 32.61 38.69
CA ILE A 130 -8.38 33.81 38.60
C ILE A 130 -7.59 35.03 39.11
N ASP A 131 -7.39 35.13 40.42
CA ASP A 131 -6.68 36.26 41.04
C ASP A 131 -5.25 36.39 40.46
N GLY A 132 -4.60 35.27 40.20
CA GLY A 132 -3.27 35.25 39.61
C GLY A 132 -3.21 35.73 38.16
N LEU A 133 -4.25 35.47 37.36
CA LEU A 133 -4.35 36.04 36.02
C LEU A 133 -4.62 37.54 36.09
N GLU A 134 -5.53 37.97 36.97
CA GLU A 134 -5.84 39.39 37.19
C GLU A 134 -4.62 40.17 37.68
N ALA A 135 -3.86 39.63 38.63
CA ALA A 135 -2.63 40.26 39.13
C ALA A 135 -1.58 40.44 38.03
N VAL A 136 -1.42 39.44 37.15
CA VAL A 136 -0.48 39.52 36.03
C VAL A 136 -0.93 40.53 34.98
N LEU A 137 -2.21 40.52 34.62
CA LEU A 137 -2.75 41.48 33.65
C LEU A 137 -2.72 42.92 34.19
N ALA A 138 -2.88 43.12 35.50
CA ALA A 138 -2.75 44.42 36.14
C ALA A 138 -1.29 44.93 36.24
N ALA A 139 -0.32 44.02 36.21
CA ALA A 139 1.11 44.35 36.31
C ALA A 139 1.78 44.68 34.95
N VAL A 140 1.08 44.47 33.84
CA VAL A 140 1.57 44.77 32.48
C VAL A 140 0.68 45.82 31.82
N GLU A 141 1.18 46.53 30.81
CA GLU A 141 0.39 47.50 30.05
C GLU A 141 -0.50 46.78 29.00
N PRO A 142 -1.83 46.71 29.18
CA PRO A 142 -2.69 45.89 28.31
C PRO A 142 -2.69 46.32 26.84
N GLU A 143 -2.47 47.61 26.57
CA GLU A 143 -2.38 48.18 25.22
C GLU A 143 -1.21 47.64 24.40
N ARG A 144 -0.18 47.10 25.07
CA ARG A 144 1.01 46.52 24.43
C ARG A 144 0.89 45.03 24.17
N LEU A 145 -0.08 44.37 24.78
CA LEU A 145 -0.26 42.93 24.63
C LEU A 145 -0.74 42.61 23.21
N LYS A 146 0.02 41.76 22.53
CA LYS A 146 -0.34 41.15 21.24
C LYS A 146 -1.07 39.82 21.45
N LEU A 147 -0.75 39.11 22.53
CA LEU A 147 -1.18 37.73 22.75
C LEU A 147 -1.37 37.41 24.24
N LEU A 148 -2.52 36.84 24.58
CA LEU A 148 -2.81 36.22 25.86
C LEU A 148 -3.17 34.75 25.63
N ILE A 149 -2.45 33.83 26.26
CA ILE A 149 -2.76 32.40 26.26
C ILE A 149 -3.06 31.99 27.69
N THR A 150 -4.16 31.29 27.93
CA THR A 150 -4.46 30.67 29.24
C THR A 150 -4.57 29.16 29.10
N PHE A 151 -3.92 28.41 29.99
CA PHE A 151 -3.97 26.94 30.01
C PHE A 151 -5.09 26.47 30.93
N GLY A 152 -6.26 26.32 30.34
CA GLY A 152 -7.44 25.71 30.94
C GLY A 152 -7.39 24.18 30.94
N SER A 153 -8.55 23.57 31.23
CA SER A 153 -8.73 22.13 31.23
C SER A 153 -10.09 21.78 30.65
N ILE A 154 -10.16 20.69 29.90
CA ILE A 154 -11.42 20.10 29.41
C ILE A 154 -12.42 19.83 30.55
N ILE A 155 -11.94 19.64 31.79
CA ILE A 155 -12.76 19.44 32.99
C ILE A 155 -13.69 20.64 33.25
N GLY A 156 -13.31 21.85 32.85
CA GLY A 156 -14.18 23.03 32.97
C GLY A 156 -15.49 22.89 32.17
N ARG A 157 -15.44 22.19 31.03
CA ARG A 157 -16.63 21.90 30.20
C ARG A 157 -17.25 20.56 30.49
N ALA A 158 -16.42 19.52 30.56
CA ALA A 158 -16.85 18.13 30.69
C ALA A 158 -17.36 17.79 32.11
N GLY A 159 -16.82 18.50 33.12
CA GLY A 159 -16.84 18.03 34.49
C GLY A 159 -15.98 16.78 34.69
N LEU A 160 -15.57 16.53 35.94
CA LEU A 160 -14.95 15.28 36.34
C LEU A 160 -15.28 15.02 37.81
N ARG A 161 -15.49 13.75 38.17
CA ARG A 161 -15.82 13.38 39.54
C ARG A 161 -14.68 13.77 40.47
N GLY A 162 -14.99 14.58 41.49
CA GLY A 162 -14.01 15.07 42.46
C GLY A 162 -13.35 16.39 42.08
N GLU A 163 -13.77 17.02 40.98
CA GLU A 163 -13.07 18.18 40.41
C GLU A 163 -13.97 19.42 40.35
N ALA A 164 -14.93 19.58 41.26
CA ALA A 164 -15.93 20.66 41.18
C ALA A 164 -15.26 22.05 41.23
N HIS A 165 -14.40 22.28 42.21
CA HIS A 165 -13.60 23.49 42.37
C HIS A 165 -12.61 23.71 41.21
N TYR A 166 -11.98 22.64 40.71
CA TYR A 166 -11.06 22.75 39.56
C TYR A 166 -11.80 23.05 38.25
N ALA A 167 -12.97 22.44 38.02
CA ALA A 167 -13.84 22.73 36.88
C ALA A 167 -14.24 24.21 36.90
N THR A 168 -14.74 24.71 38.03
CA THR A 168 -15.09 26.12 38.21
C THR A 168 -13.92 27.06 37.94
N ALA A 169 -12.73 26.75 38.45
CA ALA A 169 -11.55 27.58 38.24
C ALA A 169 -11.12 27.66 36.76
N ASN A 170 -11.26 26.57 36.00
CA ASN A 170 -10.90 26.56 34.58
C ASN A 170 -11.94 27.27 33.72
N ASP A 171 -13.23 27.02 33.93
CA ASP A 171 -14.31 27.67 33.18
C ASP A 171 -14.33 29.19 33.41
N TRP A 172 -14.19 29.61 34.67
CA TRP A 172 -14.12 31.05 35.00
C TRP A 172 -12.87 31.72 34.39
N MET A 173 -11.73 31.04 34.36
CA MET A 173 -10.54 31.58 33.69
C MET A 173 -10.75 31.74 32.17
N THR A 174 -11.47 30.81 31.53
CA THR A 174 -11.90 30.95 30.13
C THR A 174 -12.76 32.21 29.96
N GLU A 175 -13.75 32.45 30.83
CA GLU A 175 -14.56 33.68 30.77
C GLU A 175 -13.73 34.96 30.93
N ARG A 176 -12.74 34.96 31.84
CA ARG A 176 -11.83 36.10 32.02
C ARG A 176 -10.96 36.35 30.78
N THR A 177 -10.50 35.28 30.14
CA THR A 177 -9.72 35.36 28.89
C THR A 177 -10.56 35.98 27.76
N LEU A 178 -11.83 35.57 27.64
CA LEU A 178 -12.76 36.13 26.67
C LEU A 178 -13.10 37.59 26.94
N ARG A 179 -13.28 37.97 28.21
CA ARG A 179 -13.52 39.36 28.60
C ARG A 179 -12.33 40.24 28.22
N PHE A 180 -11.11 39.78 28.48
CA PHE A 180 -9.89 40.49 28.09
C PHE A 180 -9.85 40.76 26.57
N GLN A 181 -10.18 39.76 25.73
CA GLN A 181 -10.27 39.94 24.27
C GLN A 181 -11.29 41.02 23.85
N GLN A 182 -12.42 41.11 24.55
CA GLN A 182 -13.45 42.11 24.26
C GLN A 182 -13.01 43.51 24.67
N GLU A 183 -12.32 43.63 25.80
CA GLU A 183 -11.79 44.91 26.32
C GLU A 183 -10.55 45.39 25.55
N HIS A 184 -9.78 44.47 24.96
CA HIS A 184 -8.56 44.75 24.21
C HIS A 184 -8.57 44.09 22.82
N PRO A 185 -9.34 44.62 21.84
CA PRO A 185 -9.48 44.02 20.51
C PRO A 185 -8.18 43.91 19.69
N GLN A 186 -7.15 44.66 20.05
CA GLN A 186 -5.82 44.61 19.42
C GLN A 186 -4.99 43.39 19.85
N ALA A 187 -5.30 42.80 21.02
CA ALA A 187 -4.66 41.60 21.52
C ALA A 187 -5.42 40.36 21.03
N ARG A 188 -4.72 39.26 20.74
CA ARG A 188 -5.35 37.95 20.53
C ARG A 188 -5.39 37.20 21.86
N ALA A 189 -6.55 36.74 22.31
CA ALA A 189 -6.69 35.91 23.50
C ALA A 189 -7.12 34.49 23.15
N LEU A 190 -6.44 33.49 23.73
CA LEU A 190 -6.66 32.07 23.51
C LEU A 190 -6.78 31.33 24.84
N ALA A 191 -7.97 30.80 25.13
CA ALA A 191 -8.18 29.83 26.19
C ALA A 191 -8.00 28.42 25.64
N LEU A 192 -6.89 27.76 26.00
CA LEU A 192 -6.58 26.39 25.57
C LEU A 192 -6.97 25.43 26.69
N GLU A 193 -8.03 24.67 26.46
CA GLU A 193 -8.60 23.73 27.42
C GLU A 193 -8.09 22.32 27.13
N TRP A 194 -7.00 21.97 27.81
CA TRP A 194 -6.30 20.71 27.55
C TRP A 194 -6.99 19.52 28.23
N SER A 195 -7.01 18.40 27.51
CA SER A 195 -7.20 17.07 28.08
C SER A 195 -5.94 16.60 28.81
N VAL A 196 -5.93 15.36 29.29
CA VAL A 196 -4.79 14.80 30.02
C VAL A 196 -3.56 14.67 29.11
N TRP A 197 -2.41 15.09 29.61
CA TRP A 197 -1.12 14.89 28.95
C TRP A 197 -0.38 13.70 29.57
N SER A 198 0.44 13.03 28.76
CA SER A 198 1.42 12.03 29.21
C SER A 198 2.84 12.59 29.15
N GLY A 199 3.73 12.08 30.03
CA GLY A 199 5.15 12.44 30.06
C GLY A 199 5.48 13.76 30.75
N ALA A 200 4.51 14.68 30.91
CA ALA A 200 4.64 15.90 31.69
C ALA A 200 3.28 16.39 32.23
N GLY A 201 3.29 17.21 33.27
CA GLY A 201 2.09 17.91 33.77
C GLY A 201 1.40 17.28 34.97
N MET A 202 0.13 17.64 35.21
CA MET A 202 -0.61 17.21 36.41
C MET A 202 -1.13 15.78 36.33
N GLY A 203 -1.55 15.30 35.14
CA GLY A 203 -2.07 13.95 34.96
C GLY A 203 -1.06 12.85 35.32
N GLU A 204 0.18 13.01 34.86
CA GLU A 204 1.31 12.15 35.18
C GLU A 204 1.59 12.14 36.70
N ARG A 205 1.67 13.34 37.31
CA ARG A 205 1.95 13.50 38.75
C ARG A 205 0.87 12.94 39.66
N LEU A 206 -0.38 12.97 39.22
CA LEU A 206 -1.53 12.44 39.95
C LEU A 206 -1.74 10.93 39.69
N GLY A 207 -0.97 10.32 38.77
CA GLY A 207 -1.09 8.89 38.45
C GLY A 207 -2.42 8.49 37.82
N VAL A 208 -3.16 9.44 37.23
CA VAL A 208 -4.50 9.20 36.68
C VAL A 208 -4.49 8.73 35.22
N VAL A 209 -3.35 8.81 34.53
CA VAL A 209 -3.22 8.51 33.09
C VAL A 209 -3.70 7.08 32.78
N GLU A 210 -3.25 6.06 33.51
CA GLU A 210 -3.65 4.68 33.25
C GLU A 210 -5.14 4.42 33.49
N ALA A 211 -5.72 5.09 34.49
CA ALA A 211 -7.15 4.96 34.78
C ALA A 211 -7.98 5.59 33.66
N LEU A 212 -7.59 6.78 33.20
CA LEU A 212 -8.25 7.48 32.09
C LEU A 212 -8.13 6.71 30.76
N ILE A 213 -6.99 6.07 30.49
CA ILE A 213 -6.83 5.16 29.34
C ILE A 213 -7.84 4.01 29.40
N ARG A 214 -8.06 3.41 30.59
CA ARG A 214 -9.06 2.35 30.79
C ARG A 214 -10.50 2.85 30.60
N GLU A 215 -10.73 4.14 30.83
CA GLU A 215 -12.00 4.82 30.54
C GLU A 215 -12.14 5.30 29.08
N GLY A 216 -11.16 4.98 28.22
CA GLY A 216 -11.19 5.30 26.79
C GLY A 216 -10.66 6.69 26.42
N ILE A 217 -10.01 7.39 27.37
CA ILE A 217 -9.38 8.69 27.13
C ILE A 217 -7.94 8.49 26.68
N THR A 218 -7.61 8.96 25.49
CA THR A 218 -6.24 8.93 24.98
C THR A 218 -5.47 10.17 25.45
N PRO A 219 -4.35 10.02 26.18
CA PRO A 219 -3.55 11.15 26.61
C PRO A 219 -2.82 11.81 25.43
N ILE A 220 -2.59 13.12 25.56
CA ILE A 220 -1.82 13.92 24.62
C ILE A 220 -0.34 13.81 25.00
N SER A 221 0.52 13.31 24.10
CA SER A 221 1.96 13.33 24.35
C SER A 221 2.49 14.78 24.31
N THR A 222 3.60 15.03 25.02
CA THR A 222 4.22 16.37 25.04
C THR A 222 4.51 16.91 23.63
N GLU A 223 5.04 16.06 22.75
CA GLU A 223 5.35 16.39 21.36
C GLU A 223 4.09 16.82 20.57
N HIS A 224 3.03 16.02 20.60
CA HIS A 224 1.79 16.35 19.88
C HIS A 224 1.11 17.60 20.46
N GLY A 225 1.12 17.77 21.78
CA GLY A 225 0.54 18.97 22.38
C GLY A 225 1.26 20.26 21.97
N ILE A 226 2.60 20.24 21.88
CA ILE A 226 3.40 21.35 21.34
C ILE A 226 3.10 21.58 19.86
N GLN A 227 2.96 20.51 19.06
CA GLN A 227 2.59 20.63 17.66
C GLN A 227 1.22 21.31 17.49
N VAL A 228 0.20 20.89 18.24
CA VAL A 228 -1.12 21.52 18.19
C VAL A 228 -1.07 22.98 18.62
N LEU A 229 -0.27 23.30 19.66
CA LEU A 229 -0.06 24.70 20.06
C LEU A 229 0.53 25.54 18.91
N ARG A 230 1.52 25.01 18.18
CA ARG A 230 2.09 25.68 17.01
C ARG A 230 1.06 25.91 15.93
N GLU A 231 0.26 24.90 15.60
CA GLU A 231 -0.81 24.99 14.59
C GLU A 231 -1.84 26.06 14.98
N VAL A 232 -2.28 26.09 16.24
CA VAL A 232 -3.23 27.09 16.75
C VAL A 232 -2.65 28.50 16.71
N LEU A 233 -1.38 28.68 17.08
CA LEU A 233 -0.73 29.99 17.06
C LEU A 233 -0.52 30.50 15.63
N ALA A 234 -0.20 29.62 14.70
CA ALA A 234 -0.05 29.93 13.28
C ALA A 234 -1.38 30.20 12.56
N ASP A 235 -2.50 29.68 13.07
CA ASP A 235 -3.84 29.88 12.48
C ASP A 235 -4.53 31.13 13.07
N PRO A 236 -4.61 32.25 12.33
CA PRO A 236 -5.30 33.45 12.80
C PRO A 236 -6.83 33.29 12.86
N THR A 237 -7.39 32.23 12.27
CA THR A 237 -8.83 31.95 12.28
C THR A 237 -9.27 31.09 13.45
N ALA A 238 -8.32 30.53 14.20
CA ALA A 238 -8.62 29.71 15.38
C ALA A 238 -9.37 30.55 16.43
N GLY A 239 -10.52 30.01 16.87
CA GLY A 239 -11.40 30.67 17.82
C GLY A 239 -10.74 30.93 19.19
N PRO A 240 -11.30 31.84 19.99
CA PRO A 240 -10.69 32.27 21.26
C PRO A 240 -10.76 31.21 22.36
N VAL A 241 -11.53 30.12 22.18
CA VAL A 241 -11.53 28.97 23.08
C VAL A 241 -11.42 27.67 22.30
N LEU A 242 -10.49 26.82 22.69
CA LEU A 242 -10.19 25.56 22.01
C LEU A 242 -10.05 24.44 23.02
N VAL A 243 -10.88 23.41 22.87
CA VAL A 243 -10.69 22.14 23.59
C VAL A 243 -9.68 21.30 22.82
N VAL A 244 -8.59 20.92 23.47
CA VAL A 244 -7.56 20.07 22.86
C VAL A 244 -7.57 18.73 23.56
N SER A 245 -7.96 17.68 22.83
CA SER A 245 -8.11 16.33 23.36
C SER A 245 -7.58 15.28 22.39
N GLY A 246 -7.14 14.14 22.92
CA GLY A 246 -7.07 12.90 22.16
C GLY A 246 -8.46 12.31 21.95
N ARG A 247 -8.56 10.98 21.78
CA ARG A 247 -9.88 10.32 21.83
C ARG A 247 -10.49 10.51 23.21
N SER A 248 -11.70 11.03 23.26
CA SER A 248 -12.49 11.24 24.47
C SER A 248 -13.96 11.15 24.09
N GLY A 249 -14.49 9.92 24.07
CA GLY A 249 -15.90 9.66 23.76
C GLY A 249 -16.79 9.80 25.00
N GLY A 250 -18.07 10.07 24.79
CA GLY A 250 -19.09 9.96 25.85
C GLY A 250 -19.08 11.07 26.90
N LEU A 251 -18.49 12.24 26.62
CA LEU A 251 -18.57 13.41 27.49
C LEU A 251 -19.86 14.21 27.18
N PRO A 252 -20.91 14.11 28.02
CA PRO A 252 -22.26 14.55 27.66
C PRO A 252 -22.42 16.07 27.49
N THR A 253 -21.48 16.86 28.03
CA THR A 253 -21.50 18.32 27.96
C THR A 253 -20.64 18.89 26.82
N LEU A 254 -19.93 18.03 26.08
CA LEU A 254 -19.18 18.43 24.89
C LEU A 254 -19.96 18.06 23.64
N THR A 255 -20.52 19.07 22.97
CA THR A 255 -21.15 18.88 21.67
C THR A 255 -20.07 18.85 20.59
N THR A 256 -19.83 17.69 20.01
CA THR A 256 -19.02 17.57 18.80
C THR A 256 -19.93 17.61 17.57
N VAL A 257 -19.37 18.03 16.43
CA VAL A 257 -20.05 17.83 15.15
C VAL A 257 -20.33 16.34 14.98
N GLN A 258 -21.55 16.01 14.56
CA GLN A 258 -21.96 14.65 14.22
C GLN A 258 -22.26 14.65 12.73
N ARG A 259 -21.66 13.71 12.00
CA ARG A 259 -21.99 13.45 10.60
C ARG A 259 -22.64 12.09 10.50
N GLU A 260 -23.76 12.02 9.80
CA GLU A 260 -24.38 10.74 9.47
C GLU A 260 -23.47 9.96 8.53
N LEU A 261 -23.19 8.70 8.88
CA LEU A 261 -22.34 7.83 8.09
C LEU A 261 -23.16 7.12 7.01
N PRO A 262 -22.61 6.91 5.81
CA PRO A 262 -23.31 6.19 4.75
C PRO A 262 -23.48 4.72 5.13
N LEU A 263 -24.65 4.15 4.82
CA LEU A 263 -24.93 2.73 4.98
C LEU A 263 -24.26 1.93 3.86
N THR A 264 -22.99 1.60 4.05
CA THR A 264 -22.18 0.82 3.09
C THR A 264 -21.68 -0.46 3.75
N ARG A 265 -21.30 -1.47 2.94
CA ARG A 265 -20.95 -2.82 3.42
C ARG A 265 -19.94 -2.81 4.57
N PHE A 266 -18.93 -1.96 4.50
CA PHE A 266 -17.79 -1.95 5.43
C PHE A 266 -17.87 -0.84 6.50
N VAL A 267 -19.00 -0.13 6.56
CA VAL A 267 -19.34 0.85 7.61
C VAL A 267 -20.48 0.29 8.46
N GLU A 268 -20.25 -0.89 9.04
CA GLU A 268 -21.27 -1.68 9.74
C GLU A 268 -21.32 -1.34 11.24
N ARG A 269 -20.27 -1.67 12.01
CA ARG A 269 -20.16 -1.31 13.42
C ARG A 269 -19.13 -0.20 13.62
N VAL A 270 -19.55 0.97 14.07
CA VAL A 270 -18.65 2.09 14.39
C VAL A 270 -18.01 1.86 15.75
N VAL A 271 -16.68 1.82 15.79
CA VAL A 271 -15.87 1.74 17.02
C VAL A 271 -15.48 3.12 17.51
N ALA A 272 -15.09 4.00 16.59
CA ALA A 272 -14.76 5.39 16.87
C ALA A 272 -15.10 6.25 15.65
N HIS A 273 -15.66 7.45 15.89
CA HIS A 273 -15.94 8.40 14.82
C HIS A 273 -15.71 9.82 15.31
N TYR A 274 -14.71 10.46 14.72
CA TYR A 274 -14.39 11.88 14.85
C TYR A 274 -14.45 12.45 13.43
N PRO A 275 -15.55 13.13 13.06
CA PRO A 275 -15.71 13.64 11.70
C PRO A 275 -14.49 14.43 11.22
N ASP A 276 -14.08 14.18 9.98
CA ASP A 276 -12.94 14.81 9.32
C ASP A 276 -11.57 14.55 9.97
N ILE A 277 -11.52 13.62 10.93
CA ILE A 277 -10.30 13.22 11.63
C ILE A 277 -10.13 11.71 11.53
N GLU A 278 -11.04 10.93 12.10
CA GLU A 278 -10.87 9.49 12.23
C GLU A 278 -12.20 8.74 12.18
N LEU A 279 -12.18 7.58 11.53
CA LEU A 279 -13.26 6.61 11.56
C LEU A 279 -12.67 5.22 11.70
N ILE A 280 -13.15 4.48 12.71
CA ILE A 280 -12.83 3.07 12.90
C ILE A 280 -14.14 2.29 12.83
N THR A 281 -14.22 1.36 11.88
CA THR A 281 -15.37 0.47 11.70
C THR A 281 -14.94 -0.98 11.83
N GLU A 282 -15.91 -1.84 12.16
CA GLU A 282 -15.77 -3.28 12.10
C GLU A 282 -16.88 -3.87 11.23
N ALA A 283 -16.53 -4.91 10.49
CA ALA A 283 -17.44 -5.71 9.68
C ALA A 283 -17.10 -7.19 9.87
N GLU A 284 -18.13 -8.04 9.95
CA GLU A 284 -17.94 -9.49 10.03
C GLU A 284 -17.97 -10.09 8.63
N LEU A 285 -16.95 -10.86 8.26
CA LEU A 285 -16.88 -11.58 6.99
C LEU A 285 -17.32 -13.04 7.18
N THR A 286 -18.28 -13.49 6.38
CA THR A 286 -18.79 -14.88 6.40
C THR A 286 -19.17 -15.34 4.99
N GLU A 287 -19.22 -16.64 4.73
CA GLU A 287 -19.74 -17.16 3.45
C GLU A 287 -21.18 -16.71 3.15
N GLY A 288 -21.98 -16.52 4.19
CA GLY A 288 -23.38 -16.12 4.07
C GLY A 288 -23.56 -14.65 3.69
N SER A 289 -22.78 -13.75 4.31
CA SER A 289 -22.79 -12.30 4.04
C SER A 289 -21.98 -11.91 2.81
N ASP A 290 -20.89 -12.64 2.55
CA ASP A 290 -19.85 -12.32 1.58
C ASP A 290 -19.64 -13.50 0.62
N PRO A 291 -20.60 -13.77 -0.28
CA PRO A 291 -20.58 -14.95 -1.14
C PRO A 291 -19.42 -14.97 -2.16
N TYR A 292 -18.66 -13.89 -2.30
CA TYR A 292 -17.41 -13.91 -3.07
C TYR A 292 -16.30 -14.73 -2.40
N LEU A 293 -16.38 -15.00 -1.09
CA LEU A 293 -15.38 -15.78 -0.36
C LEU A 293 -15.27 -17.21 -0.89
N THR A 294 -16.41 -17.82 -1.25
CA THR A 294 -16.45 -19.19 -1.83
C THR A 294 -15.93 -19.23 -3.26
N ASP A 295 -16.02 -18.11 -3.98
CA ASP A 295 -15.43 -17.94 -5.31
C ASP A 295 -13.94 -17.53 -5.23
N HIS A 296 -13.37 -17.36 -4.04
CA HIS A 296 -11.97 -16.97 -3.86
C HIS A 296 -11.27 -17.89 -2.83
N GLN A 297 -11.46 -19.19 -3.03
CA GLN A 297 -10.88 -20.23 -2.21
C GLN A 297 -9.49 -20.63 -2.72
N LEU A 298 -8.48 -20.54 -1.86
CA LEU A 298 -7.13 -21.02 -2.15
C LEU A 298 -6.71 -22.03 -1.08
N ALA A 299 -6.40 -23.26 -1.52
CA ALA A 299 -6.23 -24.42 -0.64
C ALA A 299 -7.47 -24.61 0.27
N GLU A 300 -7.29 -24.65 1.59
CA GLU A 300 -8.38 -24.89 2.56
C GLU A 300 -9.02 -23.59 3.09
N GLY A 301 -8.51 -22.42 2.70
CA GLY A 301 -8.96 -21.12 3.22
C GLY A 301 -9.77 -20.30 2.22
N LEU A 302 -10.76 -19.56 2.72
CA LEU A 302 -11.50 -18.58 1.93
C LEU A 302 -10.76 -17.24 2.02
N LEU A 303 -10.02 -16.89 0.97
CA LEU A 303 -9.16 -15.72 0.97
C LEU A 303 -10.00 -14.47 0.68
N PHE A 304 -9.96 -13.48 1.56
CA PHE A 304 -10.57 -12.17 1.31
C PHE A 304 -9.81 -11.45 0.20
N PRO A 305 -10.44 -11.17 -0.96
CA PRO A 305 -9.74 -10.65 -2.14
C PRO A 305 -9.17 -9.25 -1.89
N ALA A 306 -7.96 -9.01 -2.40
CA ALA A 306 -7.31 -7.70 -2.35
C ALA A 306 -8.19 -6.56 -2.90
N VAL A 307 -8.95 -6.83 -3.96
CA VAL A 307 -9.90 -5.88 -4.57
C VAL A 307 -11.05 -5.48 -3.65
N LEU A 308 -11.56 -6.42 -2.83
CA LEU A 308 -12.58 -6.11 -1.82
C LEU A 308 -11.95 -5.39 -0.62
N GLY A 309 -10.69 -5.66 -0.30
CA GLY A 309 -9.91 -4.88 0.66
C GLY A 309 -9.76 -3.42 0.25
N MET A 310 -9.47 -3.16 -1.03
CA MET A 310 -9.43 -1.79 -1.57
C MET A 310 -10.80 -1.10 -1.50
N GLU A 311 -11.89 -1.80 -1.83
CA GLU A 311 -13.25 -1.29 -1.67
C GLU A 311 -13.57 -0.94 -0.21
N ALA A 312 -13.20 -1.82 0.73
CA ALA A 312 -13.40 -1.60 2.15
C ALA A 312 -12.67 -0.34 2.65
N MET A 313 -11.41 -0.17 2.25
CA MET A 313 -10.64 1.03 2.58
C MET A 313 -11.25 2.30 1.96
N ALA A 314 -11.72 2.23 0.70
CA ALA A 314 -12.36 3.35 0.02
C ALA A 314 -13.68 3.77 0.67
N GLN A 315 -14.52 2.81 1.09
CA GLN A 315 -15.77 3.09 1.79
C GLN A 315 -15.55 3.86 3.09
N VAL A 316 -14.60 3.41 3.92
CA VAL A 316 -14.32 4.03 5.21
C VAL A 316 -13.61 5.39 5.04
N ALA A 317 -12.70 5.52 4.07
CA ALA A 317 -12.08 6.81 3.74
C ALA A 317 -13.10 7.86 3.27
N THR A 318 -14.03 7.44 2.41
CA THR A 318 -15.13 8.29 1.93
C THR A 318 -16.05 8.68 3.09
N ALA A 319 -16.37 7.74 3.97
CA ALA A 319 -17.23 7.98 5.12
C ALA A 319 -16.61 8.95 6.16
N VAL A 320 -15.27 8.93 6.35
CA VAL A 320 -14.57 9.85 7.28
C VAL A 320 -14.26 11.22 6.69
N SER A 321 -14.12 11.34 5.37
CA SER A 321 -13.75 12.60 4.72
C SER A 321 -14.92 13.32 4.04
N GLY A 322 -16.02 12.63 3.75
CA GLY A 322 -17.15 13.17 3.00
C GLY A 322 -16.87 13.38 1.50
N HIS A 323 -15.67 13.05 1.00
CA HIS A 323 -15.36 13.10 -0.42
C HIS A 323 -16.20 12.09 -1.22
N ARG A 324 -16.39 12.35 -2.51
CA ARG A 324 -17.15 11.47 -3.42
C ARG A 324 -16.29 11.10 -4.64
N GLY A 325 -16.63 10.01 -5.29
CA GLY A 325 -15.91 9.47 -6.47
C GLY A 325 -14.80 8.50 -6.10
N ALA A 326 -14.25 7.81 -7.10
CA ALA A 326 -13.12 6.93 -6.89
C ALA A 326 -11.87 7.75 -6.46
N PRO A 327 -11.10 7.32 -5.46
CA PRO A 327 -9.81 7.93 -5.11
C PRO A 327 -8.66 7.43 -6.00
N ARG A 328 -7.54 8.15 -5.98
CA ARG A 328 -6.23 7.55 -6.28
C ARG A 328 -5.73 6.84 -5.04
N LEU A 329 -5.27 5.60 -5.18
CA LEU A 329 -4.62 4.86 -4.11
C LEU A 329 -3.10 4.94 -4.29
N GLU A 330 -2.39 5.14 -3.19
CA GLU A 330 -0.92 5.17 -3.13
C GLU A 330 -0.44 4.24 -2.02
N ASP A 331 0.75 3.67 -2.19
CA ASP A 331 1.41 2.81 -1.21
C ASP A 331 0.49 1.69 -0.70
N VAL A 332 -0.18 1.02 -1.65
CA VAL A 332 -1.08 -0.09 -1.33
C VAL A 332 -0.24 -1.29 -0.97
N GLU A 333 -0.45 -1.84 0.22
CA GLU A 333 0.26 -3.02 0.70
C GLU A 333 -0.75 -4.08 1.18
N PHE A 334 -0.52 -5.32 0.78
CA PHE A 334 -1.22 -6.52 1.24
C PHE A 334 -0.27 -7.38 2.09
N ASN A 335 0.13 -6.82 3.23
CA ASN A 335 1.16 -7.36 4.13
C ASN A 335 0.84 -8.77 4.64
N ARG A 336 -0.45 -9.08 4.84
CA ARG A 336 -0.91 -10.39 5.32
C ARG A 336 -2.22 -10.77 4.64
N PRO A 337 -2.39 -12.05 4.25
CA PRO A 337 -3.66 -12.53 3.74
C PRO A 337 -4.71 -12.49 4.87
N VAL A 338 -5.93 -12.10 4.52
CA VAL A 338 -7.10 -12.21 5.40
C VAL A 338 -7.84 -13.46 4.98
N VAL A 339 -7.91 -14.47 5.86
CA VAL A 339 -8.47 -15.79 5.54
C VAL A 339 -9.64 -16.10 6.45
N VAL A 340 -10.81 -16.31 5.87
CA VAL A 340 -12.00 -16.78 6.57
C VAL A 340 -12.01 -18.30 6.53
N ARG A 341 -12.24 -18.95 7.68
CA ARG A 341 -12.40 -20.41 7.72
C ARG A 341 -13.75 -20.80 7.11
N PRO A 342 -13.83 -21.86 6.29
CA PRO A 342 -15.12 -22.39 5.83
C PRO A 342 -16.08 -22.66 7.00
N GLY A 343 -17.33 -22.21 6.90
CA GLY A 343 -18.33 -22.27 7.96
C GLY A 343 -18.08 -21.37 9.18
N GLY A 344 -17.02 -20.56 9.16
CA GLY A 344 -16.65 -19.64 10.23
C GLY A 344 -16.89 -18.17 9.87
N SER A 345 -16.41 -17.28 10.74
CA SER A 345 -16.39 -15.85 10.52
C SER A 345 -15.02 -15.25 10.84
N THR A 346 -14.77 -14.05 10.30
CA THR A 346 -13.62 -13.23 10.66
C THR A 346 -14.04 -11.77 10.72
N THR A 347 -13.84 -11.15 11.88
CA THR A 347 -14.04 -9.71 12.06
C THR A 347 -12.85 -8.95 11.50
N ILE A 348 -13.13 -8.05 10.56
CA ILE A 348 -12.17 -7.05 10.09
C ILE A 348 -12.44 -5.71 10.75
N ARG A 349 -11.37 -4.97 11.04
CA ARG A 349 -11.39 -3.60 11.53
C ARG A 349 -10.69 -2.71 10.53
N ILE A 350 -11.36 -1.66 10.10
CA ILE A 350 -10.85 -0.70 9.13
C ILE A 350 -10.75 0.63 9.84
N ALA A 351 -9.55 1.20 9.88
CA ALA A 351 -9.28 2.48 10.53
C ALA A 351 -8.77 3.47 9.49
N ALA A 352 -9.52 4.57 9.31
CA ALA A 352 -9.19 5.66 8.41
C ALA A 352 -8.84 6.92 9.23
N LEU A 353 -7.76 7.59 8.85
CA LEU A 353 -7.23 8.79 9.48
C LEU A 353 -6.97 9.86 8.42
N VAL A 354 -7.66 11.00 8.53
CA VAL A 354 -7.47 12.15 7.64
C VAL A 354 -6.15 12.83 8.00
N ARG A 355 -5.23 12.91 7.04
CA ARG A 355 -3.89 13.51 7.20
C ARG A 355 -3.80 14.93 6.67
N GLY A 356 -4.65 15.26 5.71
CA GLY A 356 -4.53 16.43 4.86
C GLY A 356 -5.81 16.67 4.09
N PRO A 357 -5.97 17.82 3.42
CA PRO A 357 -7.13 18.05 2.57
C PRO A 357 -7.12 17.00 1.46
N GLY A 358 -8.15 16.16 1.39
CA GLY A 358 -8.24 15.07 0.43
C GLY A 358 -7.24 13.92 0.64
N LEU A 359 -6.53 13.83 1.77
CA LEU A 359 -5.56 12.77 2.04
C LEU A 359 -5.98 11.93 3.25
N VAL A 360 -6.19 10.64 3.05
CA VAL A 360 -6.66 9.71 4.09
C VAL A 360 -5.80 8.45 4.12
N ASP A 361 -5.15 8.19 5.24
CA ASP A 361 -4.48 6.90 5.48
C ASP A 361 -5.52 5.89 5.95
N VAL A 362 -5.50 4.68 5.41
CA VAL A 362 -6.38 3.60 5.85
C VAL A 362 -5.60 2.33 6.10
N VAL A 363 -5.93 1.64 7.20
CA VAL A 363 -5.43 0.31 7.51
C VAL A 363 -6.59 -0.65 7.77
N LEU A 364 -6.42 -1.91 7.37
CA LEU A 364 -7.33 -3.01 7.65
C LEU A 364 -6.61 -4.06 8.49
N ARG A 365 -7.25 -4.50 9.57
CA ARG A 365 -6.75 -5.50 10.51
C ARG A 365 -7.80 -6.55 10.80
N THR A 366 -7.38 -7.70 11.30
CA THR A 366 -8.29 -8.79 11.69
C THR A 366 -8.22 -9.07 13.18
N GLU A 367 -9.28 -9.69 13.69
CA GLU A 367 -9.32 -10.18 15.07
C GLU A 367 -8.30 -11.29 15.36
N ASP A 368 -7.86 -12.05 14.34
CA ASP A 368 -6.85 -13.11 14.49
C ASP A 368 -5.52 -12.60 15.04
N THR A 369 -5.22 -11.31 14.80
CA THR A 369 -4.03 -10.64 15.33
C THR A 369 -4.34 -9.76 16.55
N GLY A 370 -5.53 -9.88 17.13
CA GLY A 370 -6.04 -8.95 18.14
C GLY A 370 -6.10 -7.51 17.63
N PHE A 371 -6.23 -7.31 16.32
CA PHE A 371 -6.12 -6.02 15.63
C PHE A 371 -4.78 -5.28 15.86
N ALA A 372 -3.71 -6.02 16.16
CA ALA A 372 -2.37 -5.45 16.40
C ALA A 372 -1.52 -5.32 15.13
N ALA A 373 -1.86 -6.04 14.05
CA ALA A 373 -1.07 -6.07 12.83
C ALA A 373 -1.88 -5.63 11.60
N ASP A 374 -1.29 -4.74 10.80
CA ASP A 374 -1.85 -4.34 9.51
C ASP A 374 -1.84 -5.53 8.56
N HIS A 375 -3.01 -5.83 8.00
CA HIS A 375 -3.16 -6.80 6.92
C HIS A 375 -3.06 -6.05 5.60
N PHE A 376 -3.94 -5.07 5.41
CA PHE A 376 -3.89 -4.17 4.26
C PHE A 376 -3.67 -2.73 4.72
N ARG A 377 -3.04 -1.92 3.88
CA ARG A 377 -2.98 -0.47 4.05
C ARG A 377 -2.87 0.24 2.72
N ALA A 378 -3.32 1.49 2.70
CA ALA A 378 -3.21 2.38 1.55
C ALA A 378 -3.36 3.84 1.99
N THR A 379 -2.84 4.73 1.18
CA THR A 379 -3.09 6.17 1.25
C THR A 379 -4.05 6.55 0.13
N LEU A 380 -5.21 7.12 0.47
CA LEU A 380 -6.25 7.51 -0.46
C LEU A 380 -6.22 9.02 -0.69
N ARG A 381 -6.23 9.42 -1.97
CA ARG A 381 -6.17 10.82 -2.40
C ARG A 381 -7.42 11.24 -3.18
N TYR A 382 -7.98 12.37 -2.77
CA TYR A 382 -9.15 13.04 -3.33
C TYR A 382 -8.86 14.51 -3.68
N PRO A 383 -9.52 15.07 -4.72
CA PRO A 383 -10.18 14.32 -5.78
C PRO A 383 -9.16 13.45 -6.54
N LYS A 384 -9.63 12.39 -7.19
CA LYS A 384 -8.76 11.59 -8.07
C LYS A 384 -8.21 12.51 -9.18
N PRO A 385 -6.88 12.59 -9.35
CA PRO A 385 -6.28 13.32 -10.46
C PRO A 385 -6.52 12.57 -11.77
N GLU A 386 -6.37 13.29 -12.90
CA GLU A 386 -6.50 12.68 -14.23
C GLU A 386 -5.59 11.45 -14.38
N VAL A 387 -6.12 10.44 -15.07
CA VAL A 387 -5.37 9.22 -15.40
C VAL A 387 -4.24 9.62 -16.34
N PRO A 388 -2.97 9.32 -16.03
CA PRO A 388 -1.85 9.67 -16.89
C PRO A 388 -2.01 9.09 -18.29
N ASP A 389 -1.65 9.89 -19.31
CA ASP A 389 -1.52 9.41 -20.67
C ASP A 389 -0.55 8.23 -20.74
N SER A 390 -0.87 7.30 -21.62
CA SER A 390 -0.07 6.10 -21.85
C SER A 390 0.06 5.80 -23.33
N ALA A 391 0.91 4.84 -23.67
CA ALA A 391 1.20 4.50 -25.07
C ALA A 391 -0.08 4.18 -25.86
N ALA A 392 -0.07 4.41 -27.17
CA ALA A 392 -1.24 4.14 -28.00
C ALA A 392 -1.70 2.66 -27.90
N PRO A 393 -3.00 2.38 -28.09
CA PRO A 393 -3.52 1.02 -28.15
C PRO A 393 -2.71 0.17 -29.15
N ILE A 394 -2.37 -1.05 -28.76
CA ILE A 394 -1.61 -1.96 -29.63
C ILE A 394 -2.57 -2.82 -30.43
N ASP A 395 -2.67 -2.57 -31.74
CA ASP A 395 -3.11 -3.58 -32.69
C ASP A 395 -1.91 -4.45 -33.07
N LEU A 396 -1.96 -5.72 -32.68
CA LEU A 396 -0.90 -6.68 -32.97
C LEU A 396 -0.94 -7.17 -34.42
N GLY A 397 -2.08 -7.02 -35.12
CA GLY A 397 -2.31 -7.66 -36.42
C GLY A 397 -2.29 -9.19 -36.35
N LEU A 398 -2.54 -9.78 -35.17
CA LEU A 398 -2.49 -11.21 -34.91
C LEU A 398 -3.84 -11.73 -34.40
N PRO A 399 -4.20 -12.99 -34.68
CA PRO A 399 -5.37 -13.60 -34.07
C PRO A 399 -5.23 -13.71 -32.53
N PRO A 400 -6.33 -13.84 -31.78
CA PRO A 400 -6.29 -14.16 -30.36
C PRO A 400 -5.40 -15.37 -30.06
N VAL A 401 -4.81 -15.40 -28.87
CA VAL A 401 -4.06 -16.57 -28.38
C VAL A 401 -5.03 -17.75 -28.29
N PRO A 402 -4.70 -18.92 -28.87
CA PRO A 402 -5.59 -20.07 -28.93
C PRO A 402 -5.63 -20.81 -27.59
N VAL A 403 -6.34 -20.23 -26.62
CA VAL A 403 -6.60 -20.81 -25.31
C VAL A 403 -8.01 -20.43 -24.90
N ASP A 404 -8.79 -21.39 -24.40
CA ASP A 404 -10.09 -21.13 -23.77
C ASP A 404 -9.85 -20.89 -22.27
N PRO A 405 -9.99 -19.64 -21.77
CA PRO A 405 -9.76 -19.37 -20.36
C PRO A 405 -10.63 -20.20 -19.42
N MET A 406 -11.89 -20.45 -19.80
CA MET A 406 -12.86 -21.16 -18.97
C MET A 406 -12.53 -22.65 -18.89
N ALA A 407 -12.21 -23.27 -20.02
CA ALA A 407 -11.94 -24.70 -20.07
C ALA A 407 -10.51 -25.07 -19.65
N GLU A 408 -9.52 -24.21 -19.94
CA GLU A 408 -8.11 -24.56 -19.83
C GLU A 408 -7.36 -23.86 -18.68
N LEU A 409 -7.82 -22.69 -18.22
CA LEU A 409 -7.10 -21.88 -17.23
C LEU A 409 -7.75 -21.86 -15.84
N TYR A 410 -9.07 -21.67 -15.74
CA TYR A 410 -9.76 -21.71 -14.44
C TYR A 410 -9.86 -23.12 -13.88
N GLY A 411 -9.66 -23.27 -12.57
CA GLY A 411 -9.59 -24.55 -11.85
C GLY A 411 -8.23 -25.25 -11.97
N SER A 412 -7.47 -24.97 -13.03
CA SER A 412 -6.06 -25.33 -13.15
C SER A 412 -5.21 -24.15 -12.65
N MET A 413 -4.72 -23.30 -13.55
CA MET A 413 -3.82 -22.17 -13.29
C MET A 413 -4.45 -21.06 -12.44
N LEU A 414 -5.73 -20.77 -12.65
CA LEU A 414 -6.49 -19.71 -11.96
C LEU A 414 -7.46 -20.35 -10.97
N PHE A 415 -7.35 -20.04 -9.68
CA PHE A 415 -8.17 -20.64 -8.62
C PHE A 415 -9.55 -20.00 -8.46
N GLN A 416 -9.77 -18.86 -9.13
CA GLN A 416 -10.97 -18.05 -9.06
C GLN A 416 -12.24 -18.79 -9.48
N GLY A 417 -13.28 -18.66 -8.66
CA GLY A 417 -14.65 -19.09 -8.92
C GLY A 417 -15.46 -18.11 -9.75
N LYS A 418 -16.77 -18.37 -9.90
CA LYS A 418 -17.61 -17.83 -10.98
C LYS A 418 -17.69 -16.30 -10.99
N ARG A 419 -17.72 -15.64 -9.83
CA ARG A 419 -17.74 -14.17 -9.74
C ARG A 419 -16.49 -13.49 -10.29
N PHE A 420 -15.36 -14.18 -10.28
CA PHE A 420 -14.05 -13.67 -10.66
C PHE A 420 -13.60 -14.18 -12.04
N GLN A 421 -14.35 -15.10 -12.65
CA GLN A 421 -14.08 -15.62 -13.98
C GLN A 421 -14.42 -14.61 -15.09
N ARG A 422 -13.55 -13.60 -15.29
CA ARG A 422 -13.79 -12.48 -16.24
C ARG A 422 -12.92 -12.47 -17.48
N LEU A 423 -11.83 -13.22 -17.47
CA LEU A 423 -10.90 -13.30 -18.60
C LEU A 423 -11.63 -13.90 -19.83
N LEU A 424 -11.79 -13.09 -20.88
CA LEU A 424 -12.46 -13.49 -22.12
C LEU A 424 -11.49 -14.17 -23.08
N GLN A 425 -10.34 -13.52 -23.32
CA GLN A 425 -9.29 -14.03 -24.19
C GLN A 425 -7.99 -13.26 -23.98
N TYR A 426 -6.87 -13.87 -24.37
CA TYR A 426 -5.61 -13.15 -24.54
C TYR A 426 -5.44 -12.70 -25.99
N ARG A 427 -5.08 -11.44 -26.19
CA ARG A 427 -4.50 -10.93 -27.44
C ARG A 427 -3.00 -11.21 -27.48
N ARG A 428 -2.35 -11.23 -26.31
CA ARG A 428 -0.96 -11.64 -26.12
C ARG A 428 -0.78 -12.33 -24.77
N ALA A 429 -0.06 -13.44 -24.78
CA ALA A 429 0.48 -14.09 -23.58
C ALA A 429 1.96 -14.36 -23.84
N SER A 430 2.84 -13.76 -23.04
CA SER A 430 4.28 -13.94 -23.14
C SER A 430 4.92 -13.77 -21.77
N ALA A 431 6.18 -14.17 -21.61
CA ALA A 431 6.80 -14.22 -20.29
C ALA A 431 6.79 -12.87 -19.54
N ARG A 432 6.79 -11.75 -20.26
CA ARG A 432 6.95 -10.38 -19.71
C ARG A 432 5.85 -9.40 -20.13
N HIS A 433 4.84 -9.85 -20.88
CA HIS A 433 3.79 -9.00 -21.42
C HIS A 433 2.50 -9.81 -21.61
N ALA A 434 1.43 -9.38 -20.95
CA ALA A 434 0.07 -9.87 -21.14
C ALA A 434 -0.82 -8.77 -21.74
N LEU A 435 -1.56 -9.11 -22.79
CA LEU A 435 -2.61 -8.27 -23.36
C LEU A 435 -3.90 -9.09 -23.37
N ALA A 436 -4.91 -8.68 -22.60
CA ALA A 436 -6.10 -9.48 -22.33
C ALA A 436 -7.39 -8.67 -22.43
N GLU A 437 -8.46 -9.31 -22.89
CA GLU A 437 -9.82 -8.78 -22.80
C GLU A 437 -10.51 -9.34 -21.57
N ILE A 438 -11.10 -8.46 -20.78
CA ILE A 438 -11.66 -8.78 -19.46
C ILE A 438 -13.07 -8.22 -19.39
N SER A 439 -14.05 -9.09 -19.14
CA SER A 439 -15.46 -8.72 -18.99
C SER A 439 -15.65 -7.79 -17.79
N THR A 440 -16.43 -6.73 -17.98
CA THR A 440 -16.89 -5.78 -16.93
C THR A 440 -18.27 -6.15 -16.36
N THR A 441 -18.95 -7.12 -17.00
CA THR A 441 -20.34 -7.44 -16.71
C THR A 441 -20.44 -8.37 -15.50
N SER A 442 -21.22 -8.03 -14.47
CA SER A 442 -21.35 -8.89 -13.28
C SER A 442 -22.56 -9.84 -13.31
N PRO A 443 -22.36 -11.17 -13.17
CA PRO A 443 -23.44 -12.15 -13.18
C PRO A 443 -24.12 -12.28 -11.81
N ALA A 444 -23.55 -11.71 -10.75
CA ALA A 444 -24.01 -11.95 -9.38
C ALA A 444 -23.70 -10.78 -8.43
N PRO A 445 -24.51 -10.60 -7.37
CA PRO A 445 -24.21 -9.65 -6.31
C PRO A 445 -22.96 -10.08 -5.53
N TRP A 446 -22.26 -9.07 -5.03
CA TRP A 446 -21.04 -9.23 -4.24
C TRP A 446 -21.37 -9.48 -2.75
N PHE A 447 -22.45 -8.91 -2.23
CA PHE A 447 -22.86 -9.09 -0.83
C PHE A 447 -24.23 -9.76 -0.76
N ALA A 448 -24.56 -10.33 0.40
CA ALA A 448 -25.89 -10.87 0.64
C ALA A 448 -26.99 -9.80 0.50
N ALA A 449 -28.20 -10.20 0.08
CA ALA A 449 -29.27 -9.28 -0.27
C ALA A 449 -29.74 -8.35 0.87
N PHE A 450 -29.47 -8.70 2.13
CA PHE A 450 -29.79 -7.88 3.30
C PHE A 450 -28.72 -6.82 3.61
N LEU A 451 -27.60 -6.81 2.88
CA LEU A 451 -26.51 -5.84 3.01
C LEU A 451 -26.55 -4.81 1.87
N PRO A 452 -26.04 -3.59 2.10
CA PRO A 452 -25.88 -2.60 1.04
C PRO A 452 -25.04 -3.15 -0.11
N GLN A 453 -25.54 -2.99 -1.35
CA GLN A 453 -24.89 -3.48 -2.57
C GLN A 453 -24.02 -2.43 -3.28
N ASP A 454 -24.08 -1.19 -2.81
CA ASP A 454 -23.35 -0.08 -3.40
C ASP A 454 -21.84 -0.30 -3.24
N GLN A 455 -21.11 0.00 -4.31
CA GLN A 455 -19.66 0.00 -4.32
C GLN A 455 -19.19 1.37 -4.80
N LEU A 456 -18.09 1.83 -4.24
CA LEU A 456 -17.46 3.08 -4.64
C LEU A 456 -16.51 2.88 -5.82
N LEU A 457 -15.85 1.72 -5.87
CA LEU A 457 -14.96 1.36 -6.96
C LEU A 457 -15.73 0.60 -8.06
N ALA A 458 -15.16 0.60 -9.26
CA ALA A 458 -15.62 -0.26 -10.36
C ALA A 458 -15.57 -1.78 -10.03
N ASP A 459 -16.08 -2.65 -10.92
CA ASP A 459 -16.40 -4.04 -10.57
C ASP A 459 -15.20 -4.83 -10.00
N PRO A 460 -15.32 -5.40 -8.78
CA PRO A 460 -14.23 -6.14 -8.15
C PRO A 460 -13.74 -7.35 -8.96
N GLY A 461 -14.64 -8.08 -9.60
CA GLY A 461 -14.30 -9.27 -10.38
C GLY A 461 -13.45 -8.92 -11.60
N THR A 462 -13.76 -7.80 -12.24
CA THR A 462 -12.99 -7.26 -13.36
C THR A 462 -11.56 -6.94 -12.93
N ARG A 463 -11.37 -6.23 -11.81
CA ARG A 463 -10.03 -5.90 -11.30
C ARG A 463 -9.22 -7.10 -10.82
N ASP A 464 -9.89 -8.07 -10.19
CA ASP A 464 -9.24 -9.32 -9.78
C ASP A 464 -8.68 -10.05 -11.02
N ALA A 465 -9.52 -10.20 -12.05
CA ALA A 465 -9.08 -10.78 -13.31
C ALA A 465 -7.98 -9.97 -14.00
N MET A 466 -7.89 -8.64 -13.80
CA MET A 466 -6.74 -7.86 -14.29
C MET A 466 -5.43 -8.30 -13.64
N MET A 467 -5.42 -8.48 -12.31
CA MET A 467 -4.23 -8.97 -11.60
C MET A 467 -3.86 -10.39 -12.05
N HIS A 468 -4.86 -11.25 -12.18
CA HIS A 468 -4.64 -12.66 -12.44
C HIS A 468 -4.48 -13.01 -13.93
N ALA A 469 -4.84 -12.13 -14.86
CA ALA A 469 -4.48 -12.27 -16.28
C ALA A 469 -2.95 -12.25 -16.50
N ILE A 470 -2.18 -11.71 -15.55
CA ILE A 470 -0.72 -11.73 -15.57
C ILE A 470 -0.18 -13.15 -15.32
N GLN A 471 -0.99 -14.07 -14.78
CA GLN A 471 -0.60 -15.44 -14.48
C GLN A 471 -0.05 -16.20 -15.70
N CYS A 472 -0.47 -15.84 -16.92
CA CYS A 472 0.08 -16.40 -18.16
C CYS A 472 1.58 -16.10 -18.35
N CYS A 473 2.13 -15.08 -17.68
CA CYS A 473 3.55 -14.73 -17.70
C CYS A 473 4.40 -15.63 -16.79
N VAL A 474 3.79 -16.21 -15.75
CA VAL A 474 4.42 -17.11 -14.76
C VAL A 474 3.49 -18.30 -14.50
N PRO A 475 3.27 -19.16 -15.50
CA PRO A 475 2.16 -20.10 -15.48
C PRO A 475 2.43 -21.35 -14.60
N ASP A 476 3.65 -21.49 -14.08
CA ASP A 476 4.07 -22.53 -13.12
C ASP A 476 3.87 -22.15 -11.65
N ALA A 477 3.30 -20.99 -11.36
CA ALA A 477 3.10 -20.55 -9.99
C ALA A 477 1.68 -20.02 -9.78
N THR A 478 1.24 -19.94 -8.52
CA THR A 478 0.13 -19.08 -8.12
C THR A 478 0.70 -17.74 -7.70
N LEU A 479 0.32 -16.66 -8.39
CA LEU A 479 0.70 -15.29 -8.06
C LEU A 479 -0.36 -14.65 -7.17
N LEU A 480 0.06 -14.08 -6.05
CA LEU A 480 -0.79 -13.24 -5.20
C LEU A 480 -0.26 -11.80 -5.14
N PRO A 481 -1.15 -10.80 -5.07
CA PRO A 481 -0.73 -9.41 -4.94
C PRO A 481 -0.14 -9.16 -3.55
N GLN A 482 0.99 -8.46 -3.53
CA GLN A 482 1.64 -7.98 -2.31
C GLN A 482 1.50 -6.47 -2.14
N GLY A 483 1.36 -5.72 -3.23
CA GLY A 483 1.16 -4.28 -3.17
C GLY A 483 1.15 -3.63 -4.53
N VAL A 484 0.87 -2.33 -4.54
CA VAL A 484 0.87 -1.49 -5.74
C VAL A 484 1.31 -0.09 -5.34
N GLU A 485 2.25 0.51 -6.08
CA GLU A 485 2.77 1.84 -5.74
C GLU A 485 1.68 2.90 -5.89
N ARG A 486 1.01 2.94 -7.06
CA ARG A 486 -0.03 3.93 -7.38
C ARG A 486 -1.11 3.33 -8.27
N LEU A 487 -2.38 3.58 -7.95
CA LEU A 487 -3.54 3.20 -8.77
C LEU A 487 -4.44 4.40 -9.06
N TRP A 488 -4.65 4.67 -10.35
CA TRP A 488 -5.69 5.56 -10.83
C TRP A 488 -6.89 4.70 -11.20
N LEU A 489 -7.87 4.63 -10.30
CA LEU A 489 -9.01 3.72 -10.43
C LEU A 489 -10.08 4.28 -11.38
N ALA A 490 -10.62 3.42 -12.24
CA ALA A 490 -11.82 3.73 -13.03
C ALA A 490 -13.00 4.04 -12.12
N ASP A 491 -13.80 5.05 -12.50
CA ASP A 491 -15.14 5.21 -11.95
C ASP A 491 -16.06 4.12 -12.53
N ARG A 492 -17.18 3.84 -11.86
CA ARG A 492 -18.13 2.83 -12.35
C ARG A 492 -18.63 3.11 -13.77
N ALA A 493 -18.87 4.38 -14.10
CA ALA A 493 -19.33 4.79 -15.42
C ALA A 493 -18.28 4.57 -16.53
N ASP A 494 -16.99 4.51 -16.18
CA ASP A 494 -15.92 4.28 -17.15
C ASP A 494 -15.89 2.81 -17.63
N GLN A 495 -16.62 1.90 -16.95
CA GLN A 495 -16.74 0.49 -17.30
C GLN A 495 -18.10 0.13 -17.93
N ASP A 496 -18.81 1.11 -18.50
CA ASP A 496 -20.09 0.89 -19.20
C ASP A 496 -19.94 0.05 -20.50
N SER A 497 -18.71 -0.21 -20.96
CA SER A 497 -18.43 -1.16 -22.06
C SER A 497 -18.44 -2.60 -21.58
N GLU A 498 -18.88 -3.57 -22.39
CA GLU A 498 -18.97 -5.00 -22.03
C GLU A 498 -17.64 -5.64 -21.57
N TYR A 499 -16.50 -5.09 -22.00
CA TYR A 499 -15.17 -5.52 -21.60
C TYR A 499 -14.19 -4.35 -21.62
N VAL A 500 -13.05 -4.53 -20.96
CA VAL A 500 -11.87 -3.67 -21.04
C VAL A 500 -10.67 -4.46 -21.55
N VAL A 501 -9.68 -3.76 -22.09
CA VAL A 501 -8.41 -4.31 -22.56
C VAL A 501 -7.32 -3.97 -21.55
N LEU A 502 -6.72 -5.00 -20.96
CA LEU A 502 -5.56 -4.91 -20.08
C LEU A 502 -4.27 -5.03 -20.91
N ASP A 503 -3.36 -4.06 -20.80
CA ASP A 503 -1.95 -4.15 -21.22
C ASP A 503 -1.06 -4.16 -19.98
N ALA A 504 -0.51 -5.33 -19.61
CA ALA A 504 0.34 -5.51 -18.44
C ALA A 504 1.78 -5.84 -18.85
N ARG A 505 2.75 -5.02 -18.41
CA ARG A 505 4.16 -5.15 -18.78
C ARG A 505 5.04 -5.32 -17.55
N GLU A 506 5.92 -6.32 -17.58
CA GLU A 506 6.87 -6.52 -16.49
C GLU A 506 7.87 -5.36 -16.46
N ARG A 507 7.95 -4.69 -15.31
CA ARG A 507 8.94 -3.67 -14.98
C ARG A 507 10.23 -4.31 -14.48
N SER A 508 10.11 -5.31 -13.62
CA SER A 508 11.25 -6.02 -13.03
C SER A 508 10.84 -7.35 -12.41
N GLN A 509 11.81 -8.23 -12.24
CA GLN A 509 11.68 -9.46 -11.47
C GLN A 509 12.86 -9.59 -10.51
N ASP A 510 12.57 -9.97 -9.27
CA ASP A 510 13.56 -10.40 -8.28
C ASP A 510 13.12 -11.70 -7.60
N GLY A 511 13.80 -12.80 -7.91
CA GLY A 511 13.44 -14.13 -7.41
C GLY A 511 12.00 -14.52 -7.73
N ASN A 512 11.17 -14.60 -6.69
CA ASN A 512 9.75 -14.96 -6.75
C ASN A 512 8.80 -13.75 -6.82
N THR A 513 9.36 -12.54 -6.89
CA THR A 513 8.62 -11.28 -6.94
C THR A 513 8.68 -10.71 -8.35
N TYR A 514 7.53 -10.31 -8.87
CA TYR A 514 7.37 -9.74 -10.20
C TYR A 514 6.62 -8.42 -10.09
N VAL A 515 7.14 -7.39 -10.75
CA VAL A 515 6.57 -6.04 -10.71
C VAL A 515 6.06 -5.69 -12.10
N TYR A 516 4.80 -5.27 -12.21
CA TYR A 516 4.14 -4.93 -13.47
C TYR A 516 3.55 -3.53 -13.45
N ASP A 517 3.53 -2.92 -14.63
CA ASP A 517 2.73 -1.73 -14.93
C ASP A 517 1.55 -2.11 -15.83
N LEU A 518 0.35 -1.63 -15.49
CA LEU A 518 -0.89 -1.96 -16.17
C LEU A 518 -1.53 -0.69 -16.73
N ASP A 519 -1.89 -0.73 -18.01
CA ASP A 519 -2.82 0.21 -18.63
C ASP A 519 -4.12 -0.54 -18.97
N VAL A 520 -5.26 0.00 -18.52
CA VAL A 520 -6.58 -0.57 -18.77
C VAL A 520 -7.37 0.39 -19.64
N ARG A 521 -7.90 -0.11 -20.75
CA ARG A 521 -8.59 0.70 -21.76
C ARG A 521 -9.97 0.19 -22.08
N THR A 522 -10.86 1.10 -22.49
CA THR A 522 -12.08 0.73 -23.20
C THR A 522 -11.73 0.09 -24.55
N PRO A 523 -12.68 -0.60 -25.21
CA PRO A 523 -12.50 -1.10 -26.57
C PRO A 523 -12.17 -0.02 -27.61
N SER A 524 -12.53 1.25 -27.33
CA SER A 524 -12.19 2.40 -28.17
C SER A 524 -10.76 2.92 -27.96
N GLY A 525 -10.02 2.36 -27.00
CA GLY A 525 -8.63 2.73 -26.69
C GLY A 525 -8.45 3.80 -25.62
N THR A 526 -9.54 4.30 -25.03
CA THR A 526 -9.50 5.30 -23.94
C THR A 526 -8.99 4.66 -22.66
N VAL A 527 -7.96 5.24 -22.03
CA VAL A 527 -7.47 4.77 -20.72
C VAL A 527 -8.49 5.09 -19.65
N VAL A 528 -8.92 4.08 -18.91
CA VAL A 528 -9.88 4.24 -17.80
C VAL A 528 -9.22 3.98 -16.45
N GLU A 529 -8.14 3.21 -16.43
CA GLU A 529 -7.45 2.82 -15.21
C GLU A 529 -5.98 2.52 -15.48
N ARG A 530 -5.11 2.88 -14.53
CA ARG A 530 -3.67 2.69 -14.65
C ARG A 530 -3.07 2.29 -13.31
N TRP A 531 -2.23 1.26 -13.29
CA TRP A 531 -1.56 0.78 -12.09
C TRP A 531 -0.07 0.81 -12.32
N GLU A 532 0.64 1.41 -11.37
CA GLU A 532 2.09 1.46 -11.39
C GLU A 532 2.66 0.62 -10.26
N GLY A 533 3.62 -0.25 -10.60
CA GLY A 533 4.35 -1.07 -9.64
C GLY A 533 3.49 -2.13 -8.94
N LEU A 534 2.56 -2.79 -9.65
CA LEU A 534 1.84 -3.96 -9.13
C LEU A 534 2.86 -5.06 -8.81
N THR A 535 3.02 -5.36 -7.53
CA THR A 535 3.93 -6.38 -7.03
C THR A 535 3.16 -7.67 -6.80
N LEU A 536 3.54 -8.72 -7.53
CA LEU A 536 3.00 -10.07 -7.42
C LEU A 536 4.08 -11.01 -6.88
N VAL A 537 3.71 -11.90 -5.97
CA VAL A 537 4.62 -12.91 -5.39
C VAL A 537 4.11 -14.31 -5.71
N ALA A 538 5.02 -15.17 -6.17
CA ALA A 538 4.76 -16.59 -6.33
C ALA A 538 4.72 -17.31 -4.97
N VAL A 539 3.53 -17.77 -4.55
CA VAL A 539 3.31 -18.41 -3.24
C VAL A 539 3.24 -19.94 -3.29
N GLN A 540 2.91 -20.50 -4.45
CA GLN A 540 2.87 -21.94 -4.70
C GLN A 540 3.45 -22.19 -6.09
N ARG A 541 4.46 -23.05 -6.21
CA ARG A 541 5.02 -23.43 -7.52
C ARG A 541 4.63 -24.87 -7.84
N ARG A 542 4.32 -25.09 -9.11
CA ARG A 542 4.20 -26.42 -9.73
C ARG A 542 5.59 -26.88 -10.10
N ASP A 543 5.80 -28.18 -10.06
CA ASP A 543 7.06 -28.84 -10.45
C ASP A 543 7.27 -28.86 -11.97
N GLY A 544 6.34 -28.31 -12.76
CA GLY A 544 6.41 -28.36 -14.22
C GLY A 544 5.69 -29.57 -14.82
N ALA A 545 5.20 -30.50 -13.99
CA ALA A 545 4.43 -31.63 -14.46
C ALA A 545 3.11 -31.13 -15.06
N GLY A 546 2.87 -31.49 -16.32
CA GLY A 546 1.64 -31.15 -17.02
C GLY A 546 0.42 -31.94 -16.52
N PRO A 547 -0.69 -31.94 -17.28
CA PRO A 547 -0.78 -31.42 -18.63
C PRO A 547 -0.85 -29.88 -18.68
N TRP A 548 -0.18 -29.30 -19.67
CA TRP A 548 -0.16 -27.86 -19.94
C TRP A 548 -1.10 -27.47 -21.09
N ALA A 549 -1.74 -26.31 -20.98
CA ALA A 549 -2.28 -25.62 -22.16
C ALA A 549 -1.09 -25.18 -23.05
N PRO A 550 -1.01 -25.59 -24.33
CA PRO A 550 0.14 -25.31 -25.19
C PRO A 550 0.53 -23.83 -25.22
N ALA A 551 -0.46 -22.94 -25.36
CA ALA A 551 -0.24 -21.50 -25.44
C ALA A 551 0.42 -20.89 -24.19
N MET A 552 0.33 -21.55 -23.03
CA MET A 552 0.94 -21.08 -21.79
C MET A 552 2.40 -21.55 -21.62
N LEU A 553 2.85 -22.57 -22.37
CA LEU A 553 4.20 -23.11 -22.26
C LEU A 553 5.28 -22.12 -22.67
N GLY A 554 5.00 -21.20 -23.61
CA GLY A 554 5.97 -20.23 -24.11
C GLY A 554 6.62 -19.44 -22.98
N SER A 555 5.82 -18.88 -22.08
CA SER A 555 6.29 -18.10 -20.92
C SER A 555 7.18 -18.91 -19.98
N TYR A 556 6.78 -20.15 -19.69
CA TYR A 556 7.54 -21.06 -18.82
C TYR A 556 8.89 -21.45 -19.45
N LEU A 557 8.86 -21.86 -20.72
CA LEU A 557 10.06 -22.25 -21.47
C LEU A 557 11.03 -21.09 -21.60
N GLU A 558 10.55 -19.89 -21.92
CA GLU A 558 11.38 -18.68 -22.03
C GLU A 558 12.16 -18.40 -20.74
N ARG A 559 11.47 -18.37 -19.59
CA ARG A 559 12.09 -18.16 -18.27
C ARG A 559 13.04 -19.30 -17.89
N GLY A 560 12.65 -20.54 -18.18
CA GLY A 560 13.49 -21.72 -17.95
C GLY A 560 14.78 -21.65 -18.75
N LEU A 561 14.70 -21.34 -20.04
CA LEU A 561 15.83 -21.22 -20.95
C LEU A 561 16.78 -20.07 -20.59
N GLU A 562 16.24 -18.92 -20.18
CA GLU A 562 17.06 -17.82 -19.67
C GLU A 562 17.90 -18.26 -18.46
N ARG A 563 17.32 -19.07 -17.57
CA ARG A 563 18.03 -19.61 -16.40
C ARG A 563 19.08 -20.67 -16.76
N VAL A 564 18.78 -21.60 -17.66
CA VAL A 564 19.70 -22.73 -17.95
C VAL A 564 20.73 -22.45 -19.06
N LEU A 565 20.37 -21.63 -20.06
CA LEU A 565 21.26 -21.24 -21.16
C LEU A 565 21.84 -19.82 -21.00
N GLY A 566 21.24 -18.97 -20.18
CA GLY A 566 21.57 -17.54 -20.12
C GLY A 566 21.01 -16.77 -21.33
N GLY A 567 20.87 -15.44 -21.20
CA GLY A 567 20.46 -14.56 -22.30
C GLY A 567 18.97 -14.67 -22.70
N SER A 568 18.45 -13.58 -23.27
CA SER A 568 17.02 -13.45 -23.62
C SER A 568 16.70 -14.00 -25.02
N ARG A 569 15.55 -14.66 -25.11
CA ARG A 569 14.95 -15.19 -26.34
C ARG A 569 13.44 -15.34 -26.13
N ALA A 570 12.65 -14.94 -27.11
CA ALA A 570 11.21 -15.13 -27.07
C ALA A 570 10.88 -16.58 -27.46
N VAL A 571 9.96 -17.22 -26.73
CA VAL A 571 9.51 -18.59 -27.00
C VAL A 571 8.00 -18.65 -27.10
N VAL A 572 7.49 -19.30 -28.14
CA VAL A 572 6.05 -19.50 -28.36
C VAL A 572 5.80 -20.96 -28.68
N VAL A 573 4.73 -21.49 -28.09
CA VAL A 573 4.18 -22.82 -28.41
C VAL A 573 2.75 -22.60 -28.90
N GLU A 574 2.56 -22.69 -30.21
CA GLU A 574 1.26 -22.53 -30.85
C GLU A 574 0.63 -23.91 -31.08
N PRO A 575 -0.58 -24.21 -30.59
CA PRO A 575 -1.26 -25.46 -30.92
C PRO A 575 -1.57 -25.53 -32.42
N GLU A 576 -1.45 -26.72 -33.02
CA GLU A 576 -1.90 -26.97 -34.38
C GLU A 576 -3.37 -27.39 -34.38
N THR A 577 -4.16 -26.84 -35.30
CA THR A 577 -5.47 -27.39 -35.67
C THR A 577 -5.27 -28.55 -36.66
N ASP A 578 -6.22 -29.50 -36.73
CA ASP A 578 -6.13 -30.81 -37.41
C ASP A 578 -5.81 -30.82 -38.93
N ASP A 579 -5.44 -29.70 -39.53
CA ASP A 579 -5.21 -29.57 -40.97
C ASP A 579 -3.71 -29.56 -41.34
N THR A 580 -3.34 -30.43 -42.30
CA THR A 580 -1.96 -30.92 -42.51
C THR A 580 -1.26 -30.34 -43.74
N ALA A 581 -1.79 -29.27 -44.36
CA ALA A 581 -1.23 -28.71 -45.59
C ALA A 581 0.04 -27.85 -45.36
N ASP A 582 1.06 -28.00 -46.22
CA ASP A 582 2.34 -27.26 -46.12
C ASP A 582 2.20 -25.72 -46.14
N ARG A 583 1.20 -25.18 -46.84
CA ARG A 583 0.94 -23.73 -46.88
C ARG A 583 0.48 -23.23 -45.51
N GLN A 584 -0.40 -24.00 -44.85
CA GLN A 584 -0.86 -23.71 -43.49
C GLN A 584 0.28 -23.84 -42.47
N ARG A 585 1.25 -24.75 -42.69
CA ARG A 585 2.44 -24.85 -41.83
C ARG A 585 3.24 -23.55 -41.78
N ARG A 586 3.45 -22.89 -42.92
CA ARG A 586 4.18 -21.61 -42.99
C ARG A 586 3.41 -20.48 -42.32
N ASP A 587 2.09 -20.42 -42.55
CA ASP A 587 1.21 -19.44 -41.91
C ASP A 587 1.21 -19.60 -40.37
N ARG A 588 1.28 -20.84 -39.87
CA ARG A 588 1.44 -21.15 -38.44
C ARG A 588 2.79 -20.68 -37.91
N THR A 589 3.88 -20.92 -38.64
CA THR A 589 5.21 -20.41 -38.27
C THR A 589 5.22 -18.89 -38.18
N GLU A 590 4.64 -18.20 -39.18
CA GLU A 590 4.54 -16.74 -39.24
C GLU A 590 3.73 -16.19 -38.06
N THR A 591 2.60 -16.83 -37.72
CA THR A 591 1.79 -16.49 -36.53
C THR A 591 2.60 -16.66 -35.23
N ALA A 592 3.24 -17.81 -35.04
CA ALA A 592 4.01 -18.10 -33.82
C ALA A 592 5.20 -17.14 -33.63
N VAL A 593 5.90 -16.81 -34.72
CA VAL A 593 7.01 -15.83 -34.71
C VAL A 593 6.47 -14.42 -34.48
N GLY A 594 5.32 -14.09 -35.07
CA GLY A 594 4.64 -12.82 -34.82
C GLY A 594 4.25 -12.65 -33.35
N ARG A 595 3.71 -13.69 -32.69
CA ARG A 595 3.44 -13.68 -31.25
C ARG A 595 4.70 -13.48 -30.42
N ALA A 596 5.80 -14.15 -30.78
CA ALA A 596 7.09 -14.00 -30.10
C ALA A 596 7.62 -12.56 -30.18
N LEU A 597 7.39 -11.89 -31.31
CA LEU A 597 7.79 -10.50 -31.54
C LEU A 597 6.78 -9.47 -31.07
N GLY A 598 5.52 -9.87 -30.84
CA GLY A 598 4.45 -8.95 -30.46
C GLY A 598 3.91 -8.10 -31.61
N ARG A 599 3.97 -8.60 -32.84
CA ARG A 599 3.47 -7.92 -34.04
C ARG A 599 3.34 -8.92 -35.19
N ALA A 600 2.44 -8.65 -36.13
CA ALA A 600 2.48 -9.31 -37.42
C ALA A 600 3.85 -9.11 -38.09
N VAL A 601 4.34 -10.17 -38.75
CA VAL A 601 5.63 -10.20 -39.45
C VAL A 601 5.49 -10.98 -40.73
N THR A 602 6.42 -10.77 -41.66
CA THR A 602 6.57 -11.61 -42.86
C THR A 602 7.83 -12.46 -42.80
N LEU A 603 7.70 -13.75 -43.13
CA LEU A 603 8.81 -14.70 -43.15
C LEU A 603 9.25 -15.05 -44.58
N LEU A 604 10.55 -14.94 -44.82
CA LEU A 604 11.23 -15.52 -45.97
C LEU A 604 11.65 -16.95 -45.61
N HIS A 605 11.72 -17.84 -46.61
CA HIS A 605 12.14 -19.22 -46.38
C HIS A 605 13.33 -19.54 -47.28
N ARG A 606 14.39 -20.05 -46.68
CA ARG A 606 15.57 -20.55 -47.39
C ARG A 606 15.25 -21.79 -48.23
N PRO A 607 16.12 -22.16 -49.20
CA PRO A 607 15.96 -23.41 -49.96
C PRO A 607 15.92 -24.67 -49.10
N ASP A 608 16.55 -24.65 -47.92
CA ASP A 608 16.51 -25.74 -46.93
C ASP A 608 15.26 -25.68 -46.02
N GLY A 609 14.33 -24.77 -46.28
CA GLY A 609 13.08 -24.61 -45.55
C GLY A 609 13.19 -23.79 -44.26
N LYS A 610 14.38 -23.30 -43.88
CA LYS A 610 14.55 -22.51 -42.65
C LYS A 610 13.88 -21.13 -42.77
N PRO A 611 13.05 -20.71 -41.78
CA PRO A 611 12.43 -19.40 -41.78
C PRO A 611 13.43 -18.29 -41.41
N GLU A 612 13.32 -17.15 -42.07
CA GLU A 612 14.09 -15.92 -41.84
C GLU A 612 13.15 -14.71 -41.82
N LEU A 613 13.41 -13.74 -40.95
CA LEU A 613 12.62 -12.51 -40.91
C LEU A 613 12.87 -11.68 -42.18
N ALA A 614 11.81 -11.18 -42.79
CA ALA A 614 11.95 -10.15 -43.81
C ALA A 614 12.67 -8.92 -43.23
N PRO A 615 13.51 -8.21 -44.02
CA PRO A 615 14.20 -7.02 -43.53
C PRO A 615 13.20 -5.91 -43.13
N GLU A 616 13.02 -5.71 -41.83
CA GLU A 616 12.17 -4.65 -41.27
C GLU A 616 12.88 -3.93 -40.11
N PRO A 617 12.64 -2.61 -39.91
CA PRO A 617 13.22 -1.86 -38.81
C PRO A 617 12.90 -2.46 -37.43
N GLY A 618 13.91 -2.62 -36.58
CA GLY A 618 13.79 -3.14 -35.21
C GLY A 618 13.93 -4.67 -35.09
N LEU A 619 14.08 -5.37 -36.22
CA LEU A 619 14.29 -6.82 -36.28
C LEU A 619 15.75 -7.19 -36.62
N GLU A 620 16.66 -6.23 -36.67
CA GLU A 620 18.05 -6.44 -37.09
C GLU A 620 18.79 -7.40 -36.15
N GLY A 621 19.52 -8.34 -36.75
CA GLY A 621 20.31 -9.35 -36.01
C GLY A 621 19.46 -10.38 -35.26
N ARG A 622 18.14 -10.40 -35.46
CA ARG A 622 17.28 -11.45 -34.90
C ARG A 622 17.28 -12.68 -35.80
N THR A 623 17.40 -13.84 -35.17
CA THR A 623 17.30 -15.15 -35.81
C THR A 623 16.05 -15.87 -35.33
N VAL A 624 15.45 -16.64 -36.23
CA VAL A 624 14.25 -17.42 -36.00
C VAL A 624 14.55 -18.90 -36.16
N SER A 625 13.94 -19.72 -35.31
CA SER A 625 13.80 -21.15 -35.54
C SER A 625 12.39 -21.59 -35.21
N ALA A 626 11.87 -22.53 -35.99
CA ALA A 626 10.59 -23.15 -35.74
C ALA A 626 10.66 -24.67 -35.92
N SER A 627 9.89 -25.40 -35.12
CA SER A 627 9.68 -26.83 -35.25
C SER A 627 8.21 -27.19 -35.11
N HIS A 628 7.81 -28.24 -35.81
CA HIS A 628 6.45 -28.76 -35.82
C HIS A 628 6.51 -30.23 -35.43
N GLY A 629 5.74 -30.58 -34.42
CA GLY A 629 5.77 -31.91 -33.82
C GLY A 629 4.82 -31.91 -32.65
N ALA A 630 4.33 -33.09 -32.27
CA ALA A 630 3.32 -33.21 -31.22
C ALA A 630 2.16 -32.20 -31.42
N GLY A 631 1.65 -32.06 -32.66
CA GLY A 631 0.57 -31.13 -33.07
C GLY A 631 0.65 -29.73 -32.45
N MET A 632 1.87 -29.19 -32.38
CA MET A 632 2.15 -27.83 -31.98
C MET A 632 3.31 -27.29 -32.82
N THR A 633 3.41 -25.96 -32.91
CA THR A 633 4.54 -25.23 -33.47
C THR A 633 5.32 -24.58 -32.34
N LEU A 634 6.55 -25.05 -32.10
CA LEU A 634 7.51 -24.39 -31.22
C LEU A 634 8.30 -23.38 -32.05
N ALA A 635 8.20 -22.09 -31.71
CA ALA A 635 8.97 -21.02 -32.34
C ALA A 635 9.86 -20.32 -31.31
N THR A 636 11.09 -19.99 -31.73
CA THR A 636 12.05 -19.24 -30.92
C THR A 636 12.61 -18.07 -31.72
N VAL A 637 12.71 -16.91 -31.08
CA VAL A 637 13.25 -15.68 -31.68
C VAL A 637 14.23 -15.02 -30.71
N GLY A 638 15.43 -14.69 -31.19
CA GLY A 638 16.45 -14.06 -30.38
C GLY A 638 17.65 -13.68 -31.21
N ARG A 639 18.83 -13.52 -30.61
CA ARG A 639 20.08 -13.19 -31.31
C ARG A 639 21.04 -14.37 -31.32
N GLY A 640 21.97 -14.36 -32.26
CA GLY A 640 23.00 -15.39 -32.41
C GLY A 640 22.45 -16.68 -33.03
N ARG A 641 23.12 -17.81 -32.79
CA ARG A 641 22.73 -19.09 -33.38
C ARG A 641 21.64 -19.75 -32.55
N LEU A 642 20.44 -19.84 -33.12
CA LEU A 642 19.26 -20.46 -32.53
C LEU A 642 18.73 -21.62 -33.39
N ALA A 643 18.30 -22.67 -32.70
CA ALA A 643 17.50 -23.75 -33.26
C ALA A 643 16.55 -24.30 -32.20
N CYS A 644 15.42 -24.86 -32.62
CA CYS A 644 14.47 -25.49 -31.72
C CYS A 644 13.89 -26.77 -32.34
N ASP A 645 13.44 -27.66 -31.46
CA ASP A 645 12.80 -28.92 -31.81
C ASP A 645 11.73 -29.30 -30.79
N VAL A 646 10.67 -29.95 -31.26
CA VAL A 646 9.57 -30.44 -30.41
C VAL A 646 9.15 -31.81 -30.92
N GLU A 647 9.12 -32.81 -30.05
CA GLU A 647 8.89 -34.21 -30.43
C GLU A 647 8.12 -34.97 -29.35
N SER A 648 7.17 -35.83 -29.77
CA SER A 648 6.48 -36.75 -28.87
C SER A 648 7.39 -37.91 -28.47
N VAL A 649 7.37 -38.27 -27.18
CA VAL A 649 8.07 -39.46 -26.69
C VAL A 649 7.33 -40.70 -27.17
N ARG A 650 7.99 -41.49 -28.01
CA ARG A 650 7.48 -42.76 -28.53
C ARG A 650 8.35 -43.91 -28.06
N GLU A 651 7.70 -44.99 -27.64
CA GLU A 651 8.37 -46.26 -27.41
C GLU A 651 8.95 -46.80 -28.72
N ARG A 652 10.22 -47.18 -28.68
CA ARG A 652 10.97 -47.73 -29.82
C ARG A 652 11.80 -48.91 -29.34
N SER A 653 12.01 -49.91 -30.20
CA SER A 653 12.86 -51.04 -29.85
C SER A 653 14.33 -50.62 -29.71
N ALA A 654 15.16 -51.46 -29.07
CA ALA A 654 16.59 -51.19 -28.95
C ALA A 654 17.28 -51.06 -30.32
N GLN A 655 16.83 -51.83 -31.32
CA GLN A 655 17.35 -51.75 -32.70
C GLN A 655 16.95 -50.44 -33.37
N ASP A 656 15.69 -50.00 -33.21
CA ASP A 656 15.23 -48.73 -33.78
C ASP A 656 16.02 -47.54 -33.22
N TRP A 657 16.40 -47.59 -31.94
CA TRP A 657 17.26 -46.56 -31.34
C TRP A 657 18.70 -46.61 -31.87
N ASP A 658 19.26 -47.79 -32.10
CA ASP A 658 20.60 -47.94 -32.69
C ASP A 658 20.65 -47.40 -34.12
N ASP A 659 19.65 -47.72 -34.92
CA ASP A 659 19.52 -47.23 -36.30
C ASP A 659 19.34 -45.70 -36.36
N LEU A 660 18.65 -45.12 -35.37
CA LEU A 660 18.29 -43.69 -35.35
C LEU A 660 19.37 -42.78 -34.75
N LEU A 661 20.08 -43.24 -33.72
CA LEU A 661 21.06 -42.43 -32.96
C LEU A 661 22.52 -42.85 -33.26
N GLY A 662 22.76 -44.13 -33.54
CA GLY A 662 24.10 -44.70 -33.64
C GLY A 662 24.84 -44.81 -32.30
N ALA A 663 25.87 -45.66 -32.26
CA ALA A 663 26.57 -46.06 -31.03
C ALA A 663 27.07 -44.91 -30.14
N ALA A 664 27.58 -43.82 -30.72
CA ALA A 664 28.10 -42.69 -29.96
C ALA A 664 27.00 -41.94 -29.18
N GLN A 665 25.82 -41.78 -29.79
CA GLN A 665 24.70 -41.06 -29.20
C GLN A 665 23.87 -41.96 -28.26
N LEU A 666 23.88 -43.27 -28.50
CA LEU A 666 23.36 -44.25 -27.54
C LEU A 666 24.09 -44.18 -26.20
N ALA A 667 25.41 -43.97 -26.19
CA ALA A 667 26.16 -43.77 -24.95
C ALA A 667 25.71 -42.51 -24.20
N VAL A 668 25.38 -41.42 -24.91
CA VAL A 668 24.83 -40.19 -24.31
C VAL A 668 23.44 -40.45 -23.74
N ARG A 669 22.57 -41.18 -24.45
CA ARG A 669 21.26 -41.62 -23.96
C ARG A 669 21.40 -42.42 -22.67
N ASP A 670 22.29 -43.42 -22.65
CA ASP A 670 22.46 -44.30 -21.50
C ASP A 670 23.00 -43.56 -20.27
N LEU A 671 23.87 -42.56 -20.51
CA LEU A 671 24.29 -41.64 -19.46
C LEU A 671 23.12 -40.82 -18.92
N LEU A 672 22.25 -40.28 -19.78
CA LEU A 672 21.04 -39.58 -19.34
C LEU A 672 20.13 -40.49 -18.51
N VAL A 673 19.87 -41.73 -18.94
CA VAL A 673 19.09 -42.71 -18.17
C VAL A 673 19.70 -42.91 -16.77
N ALA A 674 21.02 -43.00 -16.67
CA ALA A 674 21.72 -43.18 -15.41
C ALA A 674 21.68 -41.92 -14.51
N GLU A 675 21.78 -40.72 -15.08
CA GLU A 675 21.85 -39.46 -14.32
C GLU A 675 20.47 -38.87 -13.98
N SER A 676 19.48 -38.98 -14.87
CA SER A 676 18.13 -38.43 -14.66
C SER A 676 17.14 -39.44 -14.09
N GLY A 677 17.43 -40.74 -14.18
CA GLY A 677 16.49 -41.81 -13.81
C GLY A 677 15.32 -41.95 -14.78
N GLU A 678 15.37 -41.28 -15.93
CA GLU A 678 14.34 -41.33 -16.97
C GLU A 678 14.37 -42.65 -17.77
N GLY A 679 13.24 -43.03 -18.36
CA GLY A 679 13.16 -44.21 -19.23
C GLY A 679 13.93 -44.06 -20.55
N PRO A 680 14.38 -45.16 -21.18
CA PRO A 680 15.18 -45.11 -22.41
C PRO A 680 14.52 -44.38 -23.58
N ALA A 681 13.19 -44.46 -23.73
CA ALA A 681 12.44 -43.78 -24.78
C ALA A 681 12.47 -42.25 -24.63
N LEU A 682 12.35 -41.76 -23.39
CA LEU A 682 12.41 -40.34 -23.08
C LEU A 682 13.83 -39.79 -23.30
N ALA A 683 14.83 -40.45 -22.71
CA ALA A 683 16.24 -40.07 -22.90
C ALA A 683 16.63 -40.11 -24.39
N GLY A 684 16.18 -41.12 -25.13
CA GLY A 684 16.42 -41.24 -26.57
C GLY A 684 15.82 -40.08 -27.35
N THR A 685 14.60 -39.68 -27.01
CA THR A 685 13.91 -38.53 -27.63
C THR A 685 14.65 -37.21 -27.31
N ARG A 686 15.16 -37.02 -26.09
CA ARG A 686 16.00 -35.84 -25.75
C ARG A 686 17.25 -35.74 -26.62
N VAL A 687 17.97 -36.85 -26.80
CA VAL A 687 19.18 -36.87 -27.64
C VAL A 687 18.81 -36.60 -29.10
N TRP A 688 17.73 -37.22 -29.61
CA TRP A 688 17.24 -36.98 -30.97
C TRP A 688 16.92 -35.50 -31.21
N SER A 689 16.09 -34.89 -30.36
CA SER A 689 15.71 -33.48 -30.51
C SER A 689 16.91 -32.52 -30.39
N ALA A 690 17.93 -32.88 -29.61
CA ALA A 690 19.17 -32.12 -29.57
C ALA A 690 19.99 -32.22 -30.86
N LEU A 691 20.04 -33.39 -31.50
CA LEU A 691 20.66 -33.57 -32.81
C LEU A 691 19.91 -32.80 -33.90
N GLU A 692 18.57 -32.78 -33.86
CA GLU A 692 17.77 -31.98 -34.79
C GLU A 692 18.06 -30.49 -34.66
N CYS A 693 18.16 -29.99 -33.42
CA CYS A 693 18.60 -28.61 -33.18
C CYS A 693 19.98 -28.32 -33.79
N LEU A 694 20.96 -29.23 -33.65
CA LEU A 694 22.29 -29.05 -34.25
C LEU A 694 22.23 -29.00 -35.79
N ARG A 695 21.43 -29.88 -36.42
CA ARG A 695 21.25 -29.88 -37.87
C ARG A 695 20.61 -28.57 -38.36
N LYS A 696 19.53 -28.12 -37.71
CA LYS A 696 18.85 -26.84 -38.02
C LYS A 696 19.73 -25.61 -37.78
N ALA A 697 20.67 -25.70 -36.85
CA ALA A 697 21.66 -24.66 -36.58
C ALA A 697 22.85 -24.67 -37.56
N GLY A 698 22.97 -25.69 -38.43
CA GLY A 698 24.10 -25.85 -39.35
C GLY A 698 25.40 -26.23 -38.64
N ALA A 699 25.33 -26.91 -37.49
CA ALA A 699 26.51 -27.30 -36.72
C ALA A 699 27.32 -28.39 -37.43
N THR A 700 28.65 -28.26 -37.39
CA THR A 700 29.59 -29.21 -38.01
C THR A 700 29.88 -30.41 -37.11
N SER A 701 29.75 -30.26 -35.79
CA SER A 701 29.86 -31.35 -34.81
C SER A 701 28.48 -31.91 -34.48
N GLN A 702 28.38 -33.23 -34.49
CA GLN A 702 27.21 -33.96 -33.98
C GLN A 702 27.49 -34.69 -32.67
N ALA A 703 28.71 -34.63 -32.13
CA ALA A 703 29.04 -35.29 -30.87
C ALA A 703 28.43 -34.52 -29.69
N LEU A 704 27.44 -35.12 -29.02
CA LEU A 704 26.79 -34.56 -27.84
C LEU A 704 27.50 -35.04 -26.57
N THR A 705 27.52 -34.18 -25.56
CA THR A 705 27.90 -34.52 -24.18
C THR A 705 26.86 -33.98 -23.21
N VAL A 706 26.58 -34.71 -22.14
CA VAL A 706 25.74 -34.20 -21.03
C VAL A 706 26.55 -33.17 -20.25
N ASP A 707 26.05 -31.94 -20.20
CA ASP A 707 26.66 -30.84 -19.43
C ASP A 707 26.05 -30.79 -18.01
N ARG A 708 24.73 -30.86 -17.93
CA ARG A 708 24.01 -30.82 -16.65
C ARG A 708 22.62 -31.42 -16.74
N VAL A 709 22.26 -32.24 -15.76
CA VAL A 709 20.86 -32.60 -15.45
C VAL A 709 20.42 -31.78 -14.25
N HIS A 710 19.33 -31.03 -14.40
CA HIS A 710 18.76 -30.21 -13.34
C HIS A 710 17.64 -30.97 -12.61
N PRO A 711 17.45 -30.74 -11.30
CA PRO A 711 16.39 -31.40 -10.53
C PRO A 711 14.96 -31.11 -10.99
N ASP A 712 14.74 -30.05 -11.77
CA ASP A 712 13.44 -29.58 -12.27
C ASP A 712 13.14 -30.07 -13.69
N GLY A 713 13.79 -31.15 -14.13
CA GLY A 713 13.53 -31.80 -15.42
C GLY A 713 14.23 -31.17 -16.63
N TRP A 714 15.01 -30.11 -16.43
CA TRP A 714 15.85 -29.53 -17.48
C TRP A 714 17.15 -30.31 -17.66
N THR A 715 17.53 -30.58 -18.90
CA THR A 715 18.81 -31.20 -19.24
C THR A 715 19.54 -30.35 -20.26
N VAL A 716 20.77 -29.95 -19.95
CA VAL A 716 21.65 -29.23 -20.87
C VAL A 716 22.67 -30.18 -21.47
N LEU A 717 22.72 -30.20 -22.79
CA LEU A 717 23.68 -30.92 -23.62
C LEU A 717 24.61 -29.91 -24.31
N SER A 718 25.82 -30.32 -24.63
CA SER A 718 26.79 -29.50 -25.35
C SER A 718 27.31 -30.21 -26.60
N ALA A 719 27.59 -29.44 -27.65
CA ALA A 719 28.31 -29.90 -28.84
C ALA A 719 29.19 -28.78 -29.38
N GLY A 720 30.50 -28.87 -29.14
CA GLY A 720 31.43 -27.78 -29.44
C GLY A 720 31.10 -26.52 -28.64
N ASP A 721 30.74 -25.44 -29.32
CA ASP A 721 30.36 -24.15 -28.73
C ASP A 721 28.84 -23.96 -28.58
N ALA A 722 28.04 -24.94 -29.02
CA ALA A 722 26.59 -24.94 -28.89
C ALA A 722 26.16 -25.60 -27.59
N ARG A 723 25.18 -25.00 -26.90
CA ARG A 723 24.48 -25.57 -25.75
C ARG A 723 23.01 -25.79 -26.12
N ILE A 724 22.46 -26.94 -25.76
CA ILE A 724 21.09 -27.34 -26.06
C ILE A 724 20.41 -27.68 -24.75
N ALA A 725 19.37 -26.92 -24.39
CA ALA A 725 18.53 -27.25 -23.26
C ALA A 725 17.33 -28.06 -23.75
N THR A 726 17.04 -29.15 -23.05
CA THR A 726 15.86 -29.99 -23.28
C THR A 726 15.01 -30.04 -22.02
N TRP A 727 13.70 -30.04 -22.18
CA TRP A 727 12.73 -30.18 -21.10
C TRP A 727 11.57 -31.05 -21.56
N VAL A 728 10.96 -31.78 -20.61
CA VAL A 728 9.87 -32.71 -20.89
C VAL A 728 8.65 -32.35 -20.07
N THR A 729 7.47 -32.46 -20.68
CA THR A 729 6.21 -32.39 -19.94
C THR A 729 5.08 -33.09 -20.69
N THR A 730 3.87 -33.05 -20.13
CA THR A 730 2.63 -33.45 -20.81
C THR A 730 1.82 -32.21 -21.19
N VAL A 731 0.96 -32.34 -22.18
CA VAL A 731 0.16 -31.25 -22.75
C VAL A 731 -1.30 -31.69 -22.78
N ASN A 732 -2.24 -30.75 -22.66
CA ASN A 732 -3.67 -31.03 -22.70
C ASN A 732 -4.02 -31.89 -23.93
N ASP A 733 -4.97 -32.80 -23.75
CA ASP A 733 -5.48 -33.73 -24.77
C ASP A 733 -4.43 -34.68 -25.38
N ARG A 734 -3.29 -34.88 -24.69
CA ARG A 734 -2.20 -35.79 -25.10
C ARG A 734 -1.75 -36.68 -23.95
N THR A 735 -1.64 -37.97 -24.24
CA THR A 735 -1.18 -38.98 -23.28
C THR A 735 0.35 -39.14 -23.29
N GLU A 736 0.99 -38.90 -24.43
CA GLU A 736 2.43 -39.01 -24.60
C GLU A 736 3.16 -37.75 -24.08
N PRO A 737 4.26 -37.89 -23.31
CA PRO A 737 5.12 -36.77 -22.98
C PRO A 737 5.72 -36.13 -24.24
N VAL A 738 6.00 -34.83 -24.17
CA VAL A 738 6.58 -34.04 -25.26
C VAL A 738 7.92 -33.48 -24.80
N VAL A 739 8.94 -33.66 -25.62
CA VAL A 739 10.28 -33.08 -25.42
C VAL A 739 10.37 -31.78 -26.19
N PHE A 740 10.74 -30.72 -25.50
CA PHE A 740 11.08 -29.41 -26.06
C PHE A 740 12.60 -29.25 -26.01
N ALA A 741 13.23 -28.93 -27.14
CA ALA A 741 14.65 -28.66 -27.22
C ALA A 741 14.90 -27.28 -27.83
N VAL A 742 15.81 -26.53 -27.22
CA VAL A 742 16.27 -25.24 -27.73
C VAL A 742 17.78 -25.15 -27.64
N LEU A 743 18.40 -24.83 -28.77
CA LEU A 743 19.82 -24.58 -28.91
C LEU A 743 20.10 -23.08 -28.85
N ALA A 744 21.15 -22.75 -28.10
CA ALA A 744 21.79 -21.45 -28.08
C ALA A 744 23.30 -21.62 -28.28
N GLY A 745 23.87 -20.88 -29.23
CA GLY A 745 25.33 -20.74 -29.38
C GLY A 745 25.74 -19.28 -29.39
N LYS A 746 26.98 -18.98 -28.98
CA LYS A 746 27.59 -17.67 -29.23
C LYS A 746 27.75 -17.46 -30.74
N GLU A 747 27.70 -16.20 -31.18
CA GLU A 747 28.26 -15.83 -32.48
C GLU A 747 29.75 -16.24 -32.46
N GLY A 748 30.18 -16.92 -33.51
CA GLY A 748 31.59 -17.24 -33.73
C GLY A 748 32.39 -15.97 -34.03
#